data_AF-A0A9D9L8I3-F1
#
_entry.id   AF-A0A9D9L8I3-F1
#
_cell.length_a   1.000
_cell.length_b   1.000
_cell.length_c   1.000
_cell.angle_alpha   90.00
_cell.angle_beta   90.00
_cell.angle_gamma   90.00
#
_symmetry.space_group_name_H-M   'P 1'
#
loop_
_entity.id
_entity.type
_entity.pdbx_description
1 polymer ?
#
loop_
_entity_poly.entity_id
_entity_poly.type
_entity_poly.pdbx_seq_one_letter_code
_entity_poly.pdbx_strand_id
1 'polypeptide(L)'
;NTKLAFYRRALSQVKQEAVAATDGFLPALVTDPILRDRYSWLIWMSSKDFAEESGYFGGIFRKNWFRKLGGRGEIYSALLFADKLDKLVSRSRRVTGAAFQEGVAWEKRLGAGFVSALELVPKLAGLPCGRKSSASLRCARGEGESIQLVLTTGSQDVDKVSLQIAAETAGAPAISLERVEYLCLTETANPQLPLSRGGDVAEPDICLPLDQGESFNIASHCQQPVLLTVHCAGDTQPGEYKYTVSIVVDGQERLQLPLSVKVENFALGRRFPNMAGFRAGAVNSWYGSDNAKEARRNLMKTMMQYRLEPLDLYVFSPGTEDIDWALENGLESACLGQFSGLASPEPGMVKFVELYGSVDGKTFEPVPAEVQLVPRDNDNPLGDEDLLITPKASLQKYRICKVHNRETRGWYDRVSYSFFYLYPSQGTAVEVNGNTPVKEISVIQPDNNVTANGLEQAKKVTVIKFDNLVNGQNLASVLWTKGEEEINSIRLINRCVETTYQGLKKHYDELRQKAGQDFTLYMYSFDEIGAHLNGRMLSALKKAKLAFPDVKTVSTAANLTAMPEIYDYLDIHCPANAYALPRFEANVANTRQAKFWTYVGGGGYYPFANFERVDQPRIYSRAFFWEAIAFDHIEGFLYWHIHYWRNNTALSQMEDLDWTLWNPTHGDNNGMSAIFYPGRNNQVYPSLRASAMRDGIEDTELFLLAQARVQSEEDQAELEAIRHGFSRSMSVFCKDIAEMEMLRNRLLDLLEKVSRP
;
A
#
# COMPACT_ATOMS: atom_id res chain seq x y z
N ASN A 1 -29.27 -13.66 49.65
CA ASN A 1 -28.48 -12.45 49.36
C ASN A 1 -29.25 -11.59 48.35
N THR A 2 -30.00 -10.58 48.82
CA THR A 2 -30.86 -9.69 48.02
C THR A 2 -30.10 -8.95 46.91
N LYS A 3 -28.78 -8.78 47.06
CA LYS A 3 -27.89 -8.21 46.03
C LYS A 3 -27.81 -9.06 44.76
N LEU A 4 -28.04 -10.38 44.83
CA LEU A 4 -28.10 -11.29 43.66
C LEU A 4 -29.44 -11.29 42.90
N ALA A 5 -30.51 -10.77 43.50
CA ALA A 5 -31.84 -10.78 42.91
C ALA A 5 -31.96 -9.79 41.73
N PHE A 6 -31.31 -8.63 41.83
CA PHE A 6 -31.19 -7.67 40.74
C PHE A 6 -30.43 -8.27 39.54
N TYR A 7 -29.28 -8.92 39.78
CA TYR A 7 -28.51 -9.59 38.73
C TYR A 7 -29.29 -10.70 38.04
N ARG A 8 -30.03 -11.53 38.79
CA ARG A 8 -30.91 -12.57 38.19
C ARG A 8 -32.01 -11.97 37.34
N ARG A 9 -32.59 -10.83 37.76
CA ARG A 9 -33.65 -10.15 37.02
C ARG A 9 -33.13 -9.53 35.72
N ALA A 10 -32.00 -8.83 35.79
CA ALA A 10 -31.31 -8.27 34.62
C ALA A 10 -30.87 -9.36 33.64
N LEU A 11 -30.26 -10.45 34.12
CA LEU A 11 -29.89 -11.61 33.28
C LEU A 11 -31.11 -12.28 32.66
N SER A 12 -32.22 -12.38 33.38
CA SER A 12 -33.46 -12.97 32.85
C SER A 12 -34.09 -12.08 31.77
N GLN A 13 -34.11 -10.77 31.97
CA GLN A 13 -34.59 -9.81 30.99
C GLN A 13 -33.71 -9.81 29.73
N VAL A 14 -32.39 -9.75 29.89
CA VAL A 14 -31.41 -9.81 28.80
C VAL A 14 -31.51 -11.14 28.03
N LYS A 15 -31.71 -12.26 28.73
CA LYS A 15 -31.99 -13.56 28.11
C LYS A 15 -33.29 -13.54 27.31
N GLN A 16 -34.36 -12.93 27.82
CA GLN A 16 -35.63 -12.81 27.11
C GLN A 16 -35.51 -11.93 25.85
N GLU A 17 -34.79 -10.82 25.94
CA GLU A 17 -34.48 -9.94 24.79
C GLU A 17 -33.68 -10.70 23.72
N ALA A 18 -32.70 -11.51 24.10
CA ALA A 18 -31.93 -12.35 23.19
C ALA A 18 -32.78 -13.45 22.51
N VAL A 19 -33.66 -14.10 23.27
CA VAL A 19 -34.57 -15.13 22.76
C VAL A 19 -35.57 -14.51 21.77
N ALA A 20 -36.11 -13.34 22.08
CA ALA A 20 -37.02 -12.62 21.18
C ALA A 20 -36.32 -12.13 19.91
N ALA A 21 -35.11 -11.59 20.01
CA ALA A 21 -34.34 -11.07 18.88
C ALA A 21 -33.73 -12.15 17.97
N THR A 22 -33.95 -13.42 18.29
CA THR A 22 -33.50 -14.61 17.55
C THR A 22 -34.67 -15.52 17.17
N ASP A 23 -35.92 -15.01 17.25
CA ASP A 23 -37.15 -15.76 16.98
C ASP A 23 -37.24 -17.11 17.71
N GLY A 24 -36.69 -17.20 18.92
CA GLY A 24 -36.68 -18.43 19.71
C GLY A 24 -35.66 -19.48 19.25
N PHE A 25 -34.75 -19.15 18.34
CA PHE A 25 -33.70 -20.04 17.84
C PHE A 25 -32.60 -20.34 18.88
N LEU A 26 -32.30 -19.38 19.76
CA LEU A 26 -31.29 -19.52 20.83
C LEU A 26 -31.60 -20.67 21.82
N PRO A 27 -32.83 -20.82 22.35
CA PRO A 27 -33.22 -21.99 23.14
C PRO A 27 -33.00 -23.31 22.41
N ALA A 28 -33.41 -23.41 21.14
CA ALA A 28 -33.25 -24.63 20.33
C ALA A 28 -31.78 -25.00 20.14
N LEU A 29 -30.91 -24.03 19.87
CA LEU A 29 -29.46 -24.22 19.73
C LEU A 29 -28.78 -24.64 21.05
N VAL A 30 -29.29 -24.19 22.20
CA VAL A 30 -28.72 -24.50 23.52
C VAL A 30 -29.20 -25.85 24.06
N THR A 31 -30.44 -26.23 23.77
CA THR A 31 -31.05 -27.47 24.31
C THR A 31 -30.88 -28.69 23.42
N ASP A 32 -30.62 -28.50 22.13
CA ASP A 32 -30.40 -29.59 21.18
C ASP A 32 -28.88 -29.76 20.95
N PRO A 33 -28.26 -30.83 21.50
CA PRO A 33 -26.82 -31.06 21.37
C PRO A 33 -26.39 -31.20 19.91
N ILE A 34 -27.24 -31.73 19.03
CA ILE A 34 -26.92 -31.94 17.62
C ILE A 34 -26.88 -30.60 16.88
N LEU A 35 -27.82 -29.69 17.14
CA LEU A 35 -27.81 -28.33 16.56
C LEU A 35 -26.64 -27.49 17.10
N ARG A 36 -26.37 -27.57 18.41
CA ARG A 36 -25.22 -26.90 19.04
C ARG A 36 -23.90 -27.39 18.45
N ASP A 37 -23.76 -28.71 18.34
CA ASP A 37 -22.54 -29.32 17.84
C ASP A 37 -22.41 -29.07 16.34
N ARG A 38 -23.50 -29.06 15.55
CA ARG A 38 -23.46 -28.69 14.11
C ARG A 38 -23.14 -27.20 13.86
N TYR A 39 -23.62 -26.29 14.71
CA TYR A 39 -23.28 -24.86 14.64
C TYR A 39 -21.82 -24.61 15.03
N SER A 40 -21.39 -25.22 16.14
CA SER A 40 -19.98 -25.20 16.56
C SER A 40 -19.09 -25.83 15.51
N TRP A 41 -19.53 -26.93 14.89
CA TRP A 41 -18.84 -27.62 13.80
C TRP A 41 -18.85 -26.81 12.50
N LEU A 42 -19.88 -26.01 12.19
CA LEU A 42 -19.88 -25.07 11.06
C LEU A 42 -18.90 -23.91 11.25
N ILE A 43 -18.86 -23.33 12.44
CA ILE A 43 -17.90 -22.26 12.82
C ILE A 43 -16.47 -22.82 12.90
N TRP A 44 -16.31 -24.03 13.42
CA TRP A 44 -15.04 -24.73 13.51
C TRP A 44 -14.51 -25.22 12.16
N MET A 45 -15.36 -25.81 11.30
CA MET A 45 -15.00 -26.15 9.91
C MET A 45 -14.66 -24.91 9.08
N SER A 46 -15.28 -23.77 9.35
CA SER A 46 -14.89 -22.51 8.70
C SER A 46 -13.53 -21.97 9.18
N SER A 47 -12.98 -22.49 10.28
CA SER A 47 -11.76 -21.97 10.91
C SER A 47 -10.60 -22.95 11.01
N LYS A 48 -10.81 -24.27 10.93
CA LYS A 48 -9.72 -25.23 11.21
C LYS A 48 -9.48 -26.35 10.18
N ASP A 49 -10.51 -26.91 9.54
CA ASP A 49 -10.36 -28.23 8.89
C ASP A 49 -10.33 -28.25 7.35
N PHE A 50 -10.23 -27.11 6.68
CA PHE A 50 -10.13 -27.07 5.21
C PHE A 50 -8.70 -27.07 4.66
N ALA A 51 -7.71 -27.38 5.50
CA ALA A 51 -6.29 -27.38 5.13
C ALA A 51 -5.76 -28.75 4.67
N GLU A 52 -6.44 -29.86 4.95
CA GLU A 52 -5.78 -31.18 4.89
C GLU A 52 -6.13 -32.04 3.66
N GLU A 53 -7.24 -31.80 2.96
CA GLU A 53 -7.60 -32.64 1.81
C GLU A 53 -7.97 -31.81 0.57
N SER A 54 -7.06 -31.81 -0.40
CA SER A 54 -7.13 -31.27 -1.78
C SER A 54 -6.80 -29.77 -1.96
N GLY A 55 -5.73 -29.54 -2.74
CA GLY A 55 -5.06 -28.24 -2.88
C GLY A 55 -5.87 -27.10 -3.50
N TYR A 56 -5.44 -25.88 -3.15
CA TYR A 56 -5.74 -24.56 -3.73
C TYR A 56 -7.11 -24.44 -4.44
N PHE A 57 -8.15 -24.16 -3.66
CA PHE A 57 -9.41 -23.52 -4.06
C PHE A 57 -9.93 -23.85 -5.47
N GLY A 58 -10.21 -25.13 -5.74
CA GLY A 58 -10.83 -25.56 -6.99
C GLY A 58 -12.16 -24.85 -7.29
N GLY A 59 -12.51 -24.70 -8.57
CA GLY A 59 -13.68 -23.95 -9.06
C GLY A 59 -15.04 -24.37 -8.48
N ILE A 60 -15.13 -25.55 -7.87
CA ILE A 60 -16.31 -26.04 -7.15
C ILE A 60 -16.49 -25.31 -5.80
N PHE A 61 -15.41 -24.96 -5.10
CA PHE A 61 -15.47 -24.14 -3.86
C PHE A 61 -16.04 -22.75 -4.17
N ARG A 62 -15.49 -22.04 -5.16
CA ARG A 62 -16.04 -20.74 -5.59
C ARG A 62 -17.51 -20.87 -5.99
N LYS A 63 -17.84 -21.88 -6.81
CA LYS A 63 -19.22 -22.12 -7.24
C LYS A 63 -20.16 -22.42 -6.07
N ASN A 64 -19.74 -23.14 -5.03
CA ASN A 64 -20.58 -23.44 -3.87
C ASN A 64 -20.65 -22.28 -2.86
N TRP A 65 -19.55 -21.56 -2.61
CA TRP A 65 -19.51 -20.35 -1.79
C TRP A 65 -20.45 -19.27 -2.35
N PHE A 66 -20.29 -18.94 -3.64
CA PHE A 66 -21.13 -17.96 -4.33
C PHE A 66 -22.58 -18.41 -4.51
N ARG A 67 -22.83 -19.70 -4.78
CA ARG A 67 -24.17 -20.18 -5.16
C ARG A 67 -25.01 -20.70 -3.98
N LYS A 68 -24.41 -21.11 -2.86
CA LYS A 68 -25.15 -21.69 -1.72
C LYS A 68 -25.16 -20.84 -0.46
N LEU A 69 -24.14 -20.00 -0.24
CA LEU A 69 -23.95 -19.28 1.03
C LEU A 69 -24.06 -17.76 0.86
N GLY A 70 -23.58 -17.18 -0.25
CA GLY A 70 -23.56 -15.73 -0.52
C GLY A 70 -24.91 -15.05 -0.83
N GLY A 71 -26.02 -15.49 -0.25
CA GLY A 71 -27.34 -14.86 -0.45
C GLY A 71 -28.45 -15.38 0.44
N ARG A 72 -28.11 -16.10 1.52
CA ARG A 72 -29.09 -16.67 2.44
C ARG A 72 -29.14 -15.85 3.72
N GLY A 73 -30.32 -15.35 4.06
CA GLY A 73 -30.58 -14.59 5.28
C GLY A 73 -30.17 -15.34 6.55
N GLU A 74 -30.04 -16.67 6.47
CA GLU A 74 -29.64 -17.58 7.53
C GLU A 74 -28.15 -17.42 7.94
N ILE A 75 -27.24 -17.14 7.01
CA ILE A 75 -25.82 -16.89 7.35
C ILE A 75 -25.63 -15.50 7.92
N TYR A 76 -26.29 -14.51 7.30
CA TYR A 76 -26.37 -13.18 7.88
C TYR A 76 -26.97 -13.24 9.30
N SER A 77 -28.01 -14.05 9.51
CA SER A 77 -28.63 -14.24 10.82
C SER A 77 -27.72 -14.97 11.81
N ALA A 78 -26.90 -15.93 11.37
CA ALA A 78 -25.93 -16.62 12.20
C ALA A 78 -24.78 -15.69 12.65
N LEU A 79 -24.26 -14.85 11.76
CA LEU A 79 -23.25 -13.84 12.10
C LEU A 79 -23.85 -12.74 12.99
N LEU A 80 -25.07 -12.27 12.68
CA LEU A 80 -25.80 -11.32 13.52
C LEU A 80 -26.11 -11.92 14.91
N PHE A 81 -26.35 -13.22 14.98
CA PHE A 81 -26.57 -13.96 16.20
C PHE A 81 -25.29 -14.06 17.04
N ALA A 82 -24.16 -14.41 16.43
CA ALA A 82 -22.86 -14.43 17.09
C ALA A 82 -22.50 -13.04 17.65
N ASP A 83 -22.64 -11.98 16.85
CA ASP A 83 -22.41 -10.60 17.29
C ASP A 83 -23.38 -10.17 18.40
N LYS A 84 -24.67 -10.49 18.28
CA LYS A 84 -25.65 -10.25 19.36
C LYS A 84 -25.30 -11.03 20.62
N LEU A 85 -24.82 -12.27 20.51
CA LEU A 85 -24.38 -13.09 21.63
C LEU A 85 -23.11 -12.50 22.26
N ASP A 86 -22.17 -11.98 21.48
CA ASP A 86 -20.97 -11.32 21.97
C ASP A 86 -21.29 -9.99 22.66
N LYS A 87 -22.22 -9.20 22.11
CA LYS A 87 -22.78 -8.01 22.78
C LYS A 87 -23.51 -8.37 24.06
N LEU A 88 -24.26 -9.47 24.05
CA LEU A 88 -24.97 -10.01 25.22
C LEU A 88 -23.99 -10.47 26.30
N VAL A 89 -22.95 -11.20 25.91
CA VAL A 89 -21.88 -11.70 26.79
C VAL A 89 -21.06 -10.53 27.32
N SER A 90 -20.75 -9.53 26.50
CA SER A 90 -20.11 -8.27 26.89
C SER A 90 -20.96 -7.49 27.89
N ARG A 91 -22.27 -7.34 27.65
CA ARG A 91 -23.22 -6.68 28.57
C ARG A 91 -23.43 -7.49 29.85
N SER A 92 -23.56 -8.81 29.75
CA SER A 92 -23.71 -9.73 30.88
C SER A 92 -22.44 -9.79 31.74
N ARG A 93 -21.25 -9.77 31.15
CA ARG A 93 -19.97 -9.72 31.86
C ARG A 93 -19.69 -8.36 32.49
N ARG A 94 -20.08 -7.25 31.82
CA ARG A 94 -20.15 -5.92 32.44
C ARG A 94 -21.06 -5.91 33.69
N VAL A 95 -22.14 -6.67 33.65
CA VAL A 95 -23.11 -6.78 34.76
C VAL A 95 -22.69 -7.79 35.84
N THR A 96 -21.84 -8.79 35.55
CA THR A 96 -21.50 -9.89 36.49
C THR A 96 -20.11 -9.84 37.12
N GLY A 97 -19.23 -8.90 36.75
CA GLY A 97 -18.04 -8.55 37.56
C GLY A 97 -16.91 -9.59 37.60
N ALA A 98 -16.83 -10.54 36.66
CA ALA A 98 -15.77 -11.55 36.64
C ALA A 98 -14.38 -11.04 36.19
N ALA A 99 -14.24 -9.76 35.81
CA ALA A 99 -13.00 -9.23 35.23
C ALA A 99 -12.06 -8.51 36.21
N PHE A 100 -12.40 -8.37 37.50
CA PHE A 100 -11.53 -7.74 38.49
C PHE A 100 -11.79 -8.34 39.88
N GLN A 101 -11.28 -9.56 40.13
CA GLN A 101 -11.18 -10.04 41.50
C GLN A 101 -9.93 -9.43 42.14
N GLU A 102 -10.11 -8.24 42.73
CA GLU A 102 -9.79 -7.95 44.13
C GLU A 102 -10.18 -6.49 44.49
N GLY A 103 -11.20 -6.35 45.34
CA GLY A 103 -11.45 -5.15 46.14
C GLY A 103 -12.49 -4.13 45.61
N VAL A 104 -13.77 -4.34 45.95
CA VAL A 104 -14.83 -3.40 46.42
C VAL A 104 -14.97 -1.96 45.83
N ALA A 105 -14.25 -1.53 44.80
CA ALA A 105 -14.27 -0.16 44.26
C ALA A 105 -14.63 -0.09 42.76
N TRP A 106 -15.57 -0.95 42.35
CA TRP A 106 -16.01 -1.18 40.97
C TRP A 106 -16.51 0.08 40.24
N GLU A 107 -16.90 1.14 40.96
CA GLU A 107 -17.53 2.33 40.38
C GLU A 107 -16.59 3.54 40.20
N LYS A 108 -15.34 3.49 40.69
CA LYS A 108 -14.45 4.68 40.73
C LYS A 108 -12.98 4.46 40.35
N ARG A 109 -12.57 3.25 39.95
CA ARG A 109 -11.13 2.96 39.73
C ARG A 109 -10.69 3.11 38.28
N LEU A 110 -9.50 3.70 38.11
CA LEU A 110 -8.64 3.56 36.94
C LEU A 110 -7.90 2.22 37.05
N GLY A 111 -7.90 1.42 35.98
CA GLY A 111 -7.08 0.22 35.84
C GLY A 111 -6.10 0.33 34.69
N ALA A 112 -5.01 -0.43 34.74
CA ALA A 112 -3.99 -0.47 33.70
C ALA A 112 -3.48 -1.90 33.49
N GLY A 113 -3.04 -2.23 32.28
CA GLY A 113 -2.41 -3.51 31.97
C GLY A 113 -1.90 -3.58 30.55
N PHE A 114 -0.91 -4.45 30.31
CA PHE A 114 -0.29 -4.61 29.00
C PHE A 114 -1.00 -5.65 28.14
N VAL A 115 -1.11 -5.36 26.84
CA VAL A 115 -1.54 -6.30 25.79
C VAL A 115 -0.59 -6.20 24.59
N SER A 116 -0.62 -7.20 23.71
CA SER A 116 0.15 -7.17 22.48
C SER A 116 -0.16 -5.93 21.63
N ALA A 117 0.82 -5.43 20.88
CA ALA A 117 0.59 -4.34 19.91
C ALA A 117 -0.41 -4.71 18.81
N LEU A 118 -0.66 -6.00 18.59
CA LEU A 118 -1.63 -6.52 17.62
C LEU A 118 -3.06 -6.63 18.18
N GLU A 119 -3.27 -6.40 19.47
CA GLU A 119 -4.61 -6.46 20.06
C GLU A 119 -5.44 -5.24 19.62
N LEU A 120 -6.65 -5.49 19.09
CA LEU A 120 -7.62 -4.42 18.83
C LEU A 120 -8.36 -4.08 20.12
N VAL A 121 -7.95 -2.99 20.76
CA VAL A 121 -8.53 -2.53 22.04
C VAL A 121 -9.79 -1.72 21.77
N PRO A 122 -11.00 -2.17 22.17
CA PRO A 122 -12.24 -1.45 21.87
C PRO A 122 -12.39 -0.20 22.76
N LYS A 123 -12.97 0.87 22.19
CA LYS A 123 -13.17 2.16 22.88
C LYS A 123 -13.96 2.05 24.18
N LEU A 124 -15.03 1.25 24.18
CA LEU A 124 -15.85 1.03 25.37
C LEU A 124 -15.20 -0.02 26.27
N ALA A 125 -15.16 0.25 27.57
CA ALA A 125 -14.70 -0.70 28.58
C ALA A 125 -15.63 -1.92 28.64
N GLY A 126 -15.05 -3.10 28.43
CA GLY A 126 -15.72 -4.40 28.51
C GLY A 126 -14.75 -5.54 28.21
N LEU A 127 -14.99 -6.71 28.82
CA LEU A 127 -14.11 -7.90 28.90
C LEU A 127 -12.66 -7.62 29.39
N PRO A 128 -12.03 -8.55 30.12
CA PRO A 128 -10.59 -8.55 30.17
C PRO A 128 -10.09 -9.03 28.78
N CYS A 129 -9.44 -8.16 28.02
CA CYS A 129 -8.32 -8.63 27.19
C CYS A 129 -7.30 -9.26 28.16
N GLY A 130 -6.48 -10.20 27.71
CA GLY A 130 -5.49 -10.92 28.54
C GLY A 130 -4.38 -10.03 29.08
N ARG A 131 -4.76 -8.98 29.83
CA ARG A 131 -3.93 -7.91 30.32
C ARG A 131 -3.00 -8.46 31.36
N LYS A 132 -1.71 -8.19 31.16
CA LYS A 132 -0.68 -8.57 32.10
C LYS A 132 -0.33 -7.37 32.96
N SER A 133 -0.15 -7.59 34.26
CA SER A 133 0.34 -6.57 35.19
C SER A 133 1.83 -6.26 35.00
N SER A 134 2.52 -7.02 34.16
CA SER A 134 3.91 -6.86 33.76
C SER A 134 4.08 -7.32 32.31
N ALA A 135 5.12 -6.84 31.63
CA ALA A 135 5.43 -7.26 30.28
C ALA A 135 6.93 -7.42 30.04
N SER A 136 7.28 -8.22 29.03
CA SER A 136 8.65 -8.40 28.56
C SER A 136 8.67 -8.29 27.04
N LEU A 137 9.63 -7.54 26.50
CA LEU A 137 9.91 -7.44 25.07
C LEU A 137 11.33 -7.92 24.78
N ARG A 138 11.58 -8.31 23.53
CA ARG A 138 12.90 -8.71 23.03
C ARG A 138 13.16 -8.02 21.71
N CYS A 139 14.31 -7.34 21.60
CA CYS A 139 14.70 -6.56 20.42
C CYS A 139 16.13 -6.90 20.01
N ALA A 140 16.38 -7.02 18.71
CA ALA A 140 17.72 -6.92 18.15
C ALA A 140 18.23 -5.46 18.21
N ARG A 141 19.54 -5.27 18.12
CA ARG A 141 20.09 -3.91 17.98
C ARG A 141 19.66 -3.33 16.63
N GLY A 142 19.18 -2.09 16.63
CA GLY A 142 18.61 -1.45 15.45
C GLY A 142 17.13 -1.76 15.23
N GLU A 143 16.45 -2.55 16.07
CA GLU A 143 15.03 -2.91 15.94
C GLU A 143 14.10 -2.01 16.81
N GLY A 144 12.82 -1.91 16.44
CA GLY A 144 11.79 -1.32 17.29
C GLY A 144 10.67 -2.31 17.61
N GLU A 145 10.40 -2.57 18.89
CA GLU A 145 9.29 -3.46 19.31
C GLU A 145 8.27 -2.69 20.14
N SER A 146 6.98 -2.93 19.87
CA SER A 146 5.88 -2.22 20.53
C SER A 146 5.04 -3.10 21.45
N ILE A 147 4.43 -2.47 22.46
CA ILE A 147 3.39 -3.05 23.31
C ILE A 147 2.31 -2.01 23.62
N GLN A 148 1.08 -2.42 23.88
CA GLN A 148 0.02 -1.48 24.29
C GLN A 148 -0.18 -1.52 25.81
N LEU A 149 -0.09 -0.35 26.45
CA LEU A 149 -0.63 -0.12 27.78
C LEU A 149 -2.08 0.31 27.67
N VAL A 150 -3.00 -0.47 28.23
CA VAL A 150 -4.44 -0.16 28.20
C VAL A 150 -4.89 0.41 29.53
N LEU A 151 -5.28 1.68 29.51
CA LEU A 151 -5.91 2.36 30.64
C LEU A 151 -7.43 2.19 30.53
N THR A 152 -8.09 1.81 31.63
CA THR A 152 -9.54 1.59 31.64
C THR A 152 -10.20 2.30 32.81
N THR A 153 -11.35 2.93 32.56
CA THR A 153 -12.11 3.68 33.57
C THR A 153 -13.40 2.96 33.98
N GLY A 154 -13.77 3.15 35.25
CA GLY A 154 -15.07 2.75 35.78
C GLY A 154 -16.19 3.73 35.40
N SER A 155 -17.18 3.94 36.27
CA SER A 155 -18.32 4.85 36.02
C SER A 155 -18.03 6.34 36.22
N GLN A 156 -16.78 6.72 36.39
CA GLN A 156 -16.36 8.12 36.51
C GLN A 156 -15.31 8.43 35.46
N ASP A 157 -15.39 9.64 34.92
CA ASP A 157 -14.35 10.20 34.07
C ASP A 157 -13.06 10.35 34.91
N VAL A 158 -11.92 10.19 34.26
CA VAL A 158 -10.61 10.38 34.88
C VAL A 158 -9.87 11.44 34.09
N ASP A 159 -9.74 12.61 34.71
CA ASP A 159 -9.07 13.76 34.12
C ASP A 159 -7.58 13.82 34.48
N LYS A 160 -6.80 14.48 33.63
CA LYS A 160 -5.36 14.74 33.82
C LYS A 160 -4.54 13.47 34.10
N VAL A 161 -4.79 12.43 33.32
CA VAL A 161 -3.98 11.21 33.30
C VAL A 161 -2.70 11.51 32.52
N SER A 162 -1.54 11.17 33.06
CA SER A 162 -0.26 11.25 32.38
C SER A 162 0.57 10.00 32.67
N LEU A 163 1.58 9.76 31.83
CA LEU A 163 2.48 8.63 31.94
C LEU A 163 3.92 9.10 32.18
N GLN A 164 4.64 8.37 33.02
CA GLN A 164 6.08 8.55 33.23
C GLN A 164 6.77 7.19 33.11
N ILE A 165 7.88 7.13 32.38
CA ILE A 165 8.68 5.92 32.21
C ILE A 165 10.06 6.17 32.81
N ALA A 166 10.40 5.40 33.84
CA ALA A 166 11.71 5.43 34.46
C ALA A 166 12.48 4.15 34.13
N ALA A 167 13.67 4.26 33.53
CA ALA A 167 14.60 3.15 33.37
C ALA A 167 15.45 2.96 34.64
N GLU A 168 15.73 1.72 35.02
CA GLU A 168 16.57 1.42 36.19
C GLU A 168 18.07 1.63 35.92
N THR A 169 18.49 1.58 34.65
CA THR A 169 19.89 1.65 34.23
C THR A 169 20.12 2.77 33.22
N ALA A 170 21.25 3.47 33.34
CA ALA A 170 21.68 4.44 32.34
C ALA A 170 21.94 3.78 30.97
N GLY A 171 21.69 4.50 29.88
CA GLY A 171 21.87 3.99 28.52
C GLY A 171 20.82 2.99 28.07
N ALA A 172 19.70 2.87 28.80
CA ALA A 172 18.57 2.06 28.37
C ALA A 172 17.95 2.60 27.06
N PRO A 173 17.45 1.71 26.18
CA PRO A 173 16.69 2.12 24.99
C PRO A 173 15.58 3.13 25.32
N ALA A 174 15.40 4.09 24.42
CA ALA A 174 14.31 5.06 24.54
C ALA A 174 12.96 4.39 24.27
N ILE A 175 11.92 4.84 24.99
CA ILE A 175 10.53 4.38 24.78
C ILE A 175 9.71 5.59 24.34
N SER A 176 9.15 5.56 23.12
CA SER A 176 8.15 6.53 22.69
C SER A 176 6.76 6.12 23.18
N LEU A 177 5.90 7.12 23.40
CA LEU A 177 4.51 6.93 23.76
C LEU A 177 3.63 7.49 22.64
N GLU A 178 2.68 6.70 22.16
CA GLU A 178 1.66 7.17 21.25
C GLU A 178 0.26 6.84 21.79
N ARG A 179 -0.56 7.87 22.05
CA ARG A 179 -1.96 7.70 22.44
C ARG A 179 -2.78 7.27 21.23
N VAL A 180 -3.50 6.15 21.36
CA VAL A 180 -4.26 5.56 20.25
C VAL A 180 -5.65 6.18 20.17
N GLU A 181 -5.99 6.75 19.02
CA GLU A 181 -7.29 7.30 18.68
C GLU A 181 -8.12 6.36 17.81
N TYR A 182 -9.43 6.63 17.80
CA TYR A 182 -10.42 5.76 17.18
C TYR A 182 -11.09 6.40 15.97
N LEU A 183 -11.29 5.60 14.93
CA LEU A 183 -12.00 5.95 13.70
C LEU A 183 -13.42 5.41 13.72
N CYS A 184 -14.36 6.19 13.19
CA CYS A 184 -15.70 5.67 12.88
C CYS A 184 -15.66 4.96 11.52
N LEU A 185 -16.01 3.67 11.50
CA LEU A 185 -16.11 2.93 10.25
C LEU A 185 -17.40 3.24 9.50
N THR A 186 -17.31 3.13 8.17
CA THR A 186 -18.49 3.11 7.29
C THR A 186 -18.93 1.67 7.01
N GLU A 187 -20.20 1.47 6.68
CA GLU A 187 -20.68 0.15 6.24
C GLU A 187 -19.96 -0.30 4.97
N THR A 188 -19.29 -1.45 5.04
CA THR A 188 -18.65 -2.02 3.85
C THR A 188 -19.72 -2.55 2.90
N ALA A 189 -19.61 -2.26 1.60
CA ALA A 189 -20.49 -2.89 0.60
C ALA A 189 -20.12 -4.37 0.32
N ASN A 190 -19.04 -4.90 0.92
CA ASN A 190 -18.55 -6.25 0.68
C ASN A 190 -19.02 -7.26 1.78
N PRO A 191 -19.94 -8.19 1.46
CA PRO A 191 -20.54 -9.11 2.44
C PRO A 191 -19.62 -10.27 2.89
N GLN A 192 -18.35 -10.31 2.44
CA GLN A 192 -17.42 -11.42 2.73
C GLN A 192 -16.65 -11.30 4.05
N LEU A 193 -16.88 -10.25 4.85
CA LEU A 193 -16.02 -9.89 5.98
C LEU A 193 -16.77 -9.85 7.32
N PRO A 194 -16.07 -9.97 8.47
CA PRO A 194 -16.68 -9.79 9.78
C PRO A 194 -17.38 -8.43 9.84
N LEU A 195 -18.68 -8.49 10.13
CA LEU A 195 -19.61 -7.39 9.96
C LEU A 195 -19.38 -6.29 11.01
N SER A 196 -18.66 -5.22 10.68
CA SER A 196 -18.84 -3.94 11.37
C SER A 196 -19.93 -3.15 10.65
N ARG A 197 -21.13 -3.06 11.25
CA ARG A 197 -22.16 -2.11 10.79
C ARG A 197 -21.68 -0.68 11.01
N GLY A 198 -22.18 0.23 10.18
CA GLY A 198 -21.85 1.65 10.29
C GLY A 198 -22.55 2.27 11.47
N GLY A 199 -21.91 3.28 12.04
CA GLY A 199 -22.49 4.15 13.04
C GLY A 199 -22.27 3.77 14.51
N ASP A 200 -21.50 2.71 14.83
CA ASP A 200 -21.19 2.36 16.23
C ASP A 200 -19.92 1.49 16.43
N VAL A 201 -19.01 1.44 15.44
CA VAL A 201 -17.74 0.70 15.57
C VAL A 201 -16.57 1.69 15.50
N ALA A 202 -16.11 2.09 16.67
CA ALA A 202 -14.91 2.89 16.86
C ALA A 202 -13.69 1.95 16.81
N GLU A 203 -12.93 1.98 15.71
CA GLU A 203 -11.73 1.15 15.53
C GLU A 203 -10.46 1.89 15.96
N PRO A 204 -9.61 1.31 16.83
CA PRO A 204 -8.35 1.91 17.22
C PRO A 204 -7.35 1.85 16.05
N ASP A 205 -6.80 3.00 15.65
CA ASP A 205 -5.78 2.98 14.58
C ASP A 205 -4.77 4.13 14.64
N ILE A 206 -5.18 5.38 14.89
CA ILE A 206 -4.24 6.51 14.77
C ILE A 206 -3.39 6.62 16.04
N CYS A 207 -2.07 6.75 15.90
CA CYS A 207 -1.12 6.85 17.01
C CYS A 207 -0.63 8.30 17.16
N LEU A 208 -1.19 9.05 18.10
CA LEU A 208 -0.83 10.44 18.37
C LEU A 208 0.38 10.46 19.32
N PRO A 209 1.48 11.18 19.01
CA PRO A 209 2.58 11.36 19.95
C PRO A 209 2.08 11.85 21.32
N LEU A 210 2.65 11.31 22.38
CA LEU A 210 2.35 11.69 23.76
C LEU A 210 3.67 11.94 24.50
N ASP A 211 3.89 13.16 24.96
CA ASP A 211 5.09 13.43 25.75
C ASP A 211 4.96 12.88 27.19
N GLN A 212 6.08 12.50 27.81
CA GLN A 212 6.05 12.07 29.21
C GLN A 212 5.59 13.23 30.11
N GLY A 213 4.60 12.96 30.96
CA GLY A 213 3.95 13.99 31.80
C GLY A 213 2.89 14.83 31.07
N GLU A 214 2.72 14.70 29.75
CA GLU A 214 1.58 15.28 29.05
C GLU A 214 0.28 14.63 29.54
N SER A 215 -0.71 15.46 29.85
CA SER A 215 -1.95 15.01 30.47
C SER A 215 -3.10 14.91 29.47
N PHE A 216 -3.88 13.84 29.55
CA PHE A 216 -5.11 13.64 28.77
C PHE A 216 -6.25 13.13 29.66
N ASN A 217 -7.47 13.16 29.15
CA ASN A 217 -8.67 12.73 29.88
C ASN A 217 -9.19 11.41 29.31
N ILE A 218 -9.76 10.58 30.18
CA ILE A 218 -10.42 9.33 29.79
C ILE A 218 -11.85 9.37 30.31
N ALA A 219 -12.83 9.36 29.40
CA ALA A 219 -14.24 9.32 29.77
C ALA A 219 -14.58 8.05 30.55
N SER A 220 -15.64 8.09 31.34
CA SER A 220 -16.21 6.94 32.04
C SER A 220 -16.54 5.79 31.09
N HIS A 221 -16.34 4.56 31.56
CA HIS A 221 -16.58 3.34 30.81
C HIS A 221 -15.82 3.24 29.48
N CYS A 222 -14.63 3.82 29.39
CA CYS A 222 -13.79 3.79 28.20
C CYS A 222 -12.45 3.09 28.43
N GLN A 223 -11.81 2.73 27.32
CA GLN A 223 -10.43 2.26 27.26
C GLN A 223 -9.61 3.26 26.43
N GLN A 224 -8.44 3.62 26.95
CA GLN A 224 -7.46 4.42 26.25
C GLN A 224 -6.18 3.58 26.11
N PRO A 225 -5.88 3.07 24.90
CA PRO A 225 -4.62 2.44 24.62
C PRO A 225 -3.55 3.53 24.46
N VAL A 226 -2.36 3.24 24.97
CA VAL A 226 -1.13 3.96 24.66
C VAL A 226 -0.14 2.93 24.14
N LEU A 227 0.31 3.11 22.91
CA LEU A 227 1.38 2.33 22.31
C LEU A 227 2.70 2.78 22.93
N LEU A 228 3.48 1.83 23.43
CA LEU A 228 4.84 2.02 23.91
C LEU A 228 5.74 1.34 22.89
N THR A 229 6.61 2.11 22.23
CA THR A 229 7.58 1.55 21.28
C THR A 229 8.99 1.71 21.84
N VAL A 230 9.68 0.60 22.03
CA VAL A 230 11.09 0.58 22.42
C VAL A 230 11.94 0.75 21.17
N HIS A 231 12.82 1.74 21.15
CA HIS A 231 13.72 2.01 20.02
C HIS A 231 15.14 1.58 20.38
N CYS A 232 15.61 0.45 19.86
CA CYS A 232 16.98 -0.01 20.05
C CYS A 232 17.86 0.52 18.92
N ALA A 233 18.81 1.39 19.23
CA ALA A 233 19.80 1.82 18.25
C ALA A 233 20.77 0.67 17.89
N GLY A 234 21.44 0.77 16.74
CA GLY A 234 22.38 -0.27 16.28
C GLY A 234 23.59 -0.49 17.21
N ASP A 235 23.92 0.53 18.00
CA ASP A 235 25.01 0.55 18.98
C ASP A 235 24.56 0.35 20.44
N THR A 236 23.25 0.15 20.67
CA THR A 236 22.70 -0.21 21.99
C THR A 236 23.41 -1.45 22.53
N GLN A 237 23.80 -1.42 23.80
CA GLN A 237 24.49 -2.55 24.42
C GLN A 237 23.52 -3.73 24.62
N PRO A 238 23.93 -4.97 24.33
CA PRO A 238 23.13 -6.15 24.64
C PRO A 238 22.94 -6.32 26.14
N GLY A 239 21.77 -6.77 26.57
CA GLY A 239 21.46 -6.98 27.99
C GLY A 239 19.98 -6.86 28.34
N GLU A 240 19.67 -7.04 29.62
CA GLU A 240 18.33 -6.81 30.16
C GLU A 240 18.19 -5.41 30.75
N TYR A 241 17.15 -4.70 30.33
CA TYR A 241 16.78 -3.38 30.78
C TYR A 241 15.42 -3.44 31.45
N LYS A 242 15.30 -2.78 32.61
CA LYS A 242 14.05 -2.73 33.38
C LYS A 242 13.52 -1.31 33.44
N TYR A 243 12.21 -1.21 33.34
CA TYR A 243 11.46 0.03 33.34
C TYR A 243 10.28 -0.05 34.29
N THR A 244 9.96 1.08 34.91
CA THR A 244 8.71 1.29 35.65
C THR A 244 7.85 2.26 34.86
N VAL A 245 6.65 1.82 34.50
CA VAL A 245 5.63 2.66 33.85
C VAL A 245 4.66 3.16 34.92
N SER A 246 4.77 4.44 35.26
CA SER A 246 3.95 5.10 36.28
C SER A 246 2.76 5.82 35.63
N ILE A 247 1.56 5.53 36.13
CA ILE A 247 0.32 6.21 35.74
C ILE A 247 -0.01 7.25 36.80
N VAL A 248 0.02 8.51 36.41
CA VAL A 248 -0.17 9.67 37.28
C VAL A 248 -1.52 10.31 36.98
N VAL A 249 -2.31 10.59 38.01
CA VAL A 249 -3.63 11.25 37.90
C VAL A 249 -3.66 12.45 38.83
N ASP A 250 -3.88 13.63 38.26
CA ASP A 250 -3.87 14.93 38.97
C ASP A 250 -2.58 15.11 39.80
N GLY A 251 -1.43 14.80 39.18
CA GLY A 251 -0.10 14.90 39.78
C GLY A 251 0.25 13.84 40.82
N GLN A 252 -0.66 12.90 41.12
CA GLN A 252 -0.42 11.81 42.07
C GLN A 252 -0.26 10.48 41.33
N GLU A 253 0.83 9.77 41.59
CA GLU A 253 1.01 8.42 41.08
C GLU A 253 -0.09 7.49 41.63
N ARG A 254 -0.76 6.77 40.74
CA ARG A 254 -1.87 5.87 41.08
C ARG A 254 -1.54 4.40 40.88
N LEU A 255 -0.77 4.08 39.84
CA LEU A 255 -0.41 2.72 39.46
C LEU A 255 1.02 2.69 38.93
N GLN A 256 1.70 1.57 39.13
CA GLN A 256 3.00 1.27 38.53
C GLN A 256 2.96 -0.12 37.91
N LEU A 257 3.49 -0.25 36.70
CA LEU A 257 3.61 -1.53 36.02
C LEU A 257 5.05 -1.73 35.54
N PRO A 258 5.68 -2.88 35.84
CA PRO A 258 7.02 -3.19 35.37
C PRO A 258 7.02 -3.65 33.90
N LEU A 259 8.00 -3.16 33.15
CA LEU A 259 8.32 -3.57 31.79
C LEU A 259 9.79 -3.97 31.72
N SER A 260 10.09 -5.13 31.13
CA SER A 260 11.46 -5.57 30.87
C SER A 260 11.74 -5.65 29.37
N VAL A 261 12.94 -5.29 28.95
CA VAL A 261 13.38 -5.35 27.56
C VAL A 261 14.71 -6.09 27.51
N LYS A 262 14.78 -7.17 26.74
CA LYS A 262 16.05 -7.84 26.42
C LYS A 262 16.55 -7.35 25.06
N VAL A 263 17.73 -6.74 25.04
CA VAL A 263 18.45 -6.39 23.81
C VAL A 263 19.38 -7.55 23.46
N GLU A 264 19.17 -8.16 22.30
CA GLU A 264 19.97 -9.29 21.82
C GLU A 264 21.38 -8.86 21.38
N ASN A 265 22.31 -9.82 21.31
CA ASN A 265 23.72 -9.61 21.03
C ASN A 265 24.03 -9.33 19.55
N PHE A 266 23.04 -9.49 18.67
CA PHE A 266 23.16 -9.23 17.24
C PHE A 266 22.40 -7.97 16.84
N ALA A 267 22.83 -7.37 15.73
CA ALA A 267 22.10 -6.30 15.09
C ALA A 267 21.17 -6.87 14.02
N LEU A 268 20.03 -6.19 13.84
CA LEU A 268 19.08 -6.48 12.78
C LEU A 268 19.77 -6.41 11.41
N GLY A 269 19.25 -7.20 10.45
CA GLY A 269 19.80 -7.32 9.11
C GLY A 269 19.62 -6.06 8.25
N ARG A 270 19.87 -6.25 6.95
CA ARG A 270 19.62 -5.24 5.91
C ARG A 270 18.13 -4.91 5.84
N ARG A 271 17.78 -3.64 5.60
CA ARG A 271 16.40 -3.21 5.35
C ARG A 271 15.75 -3.99 4.20
N PHE A 272 14.53 -4.47 4.42
CA PHE A 272 13.74 -5.16 3.40
C PHE A 272 13.38 -4.18 2.27
N PRO A 273 13.81 -4.44 1.01
CA PRO A 273 13.60 -3.54 -0.10
C PRO A 273 12.13 -3.18 -0.31
N ASN A 274 11.84 -1.88 -0.47
CA ASN A 274 10.48 -1.46 -0.72
C ASN A 274 10.35 -0.14 -1.48
N MET A 275 9.16 0.07 -2.05
CA MET A 275 8.71 1.37 -2.53
C MET A 275 7.36 1.70 -1.89
N ALA A 276 7.36 2.52 -0.83
CA ALA A 276 6.16 2.96 -0.15
C ALA A 276 5.66 4.29 -0.75
N GLY A 277 4.55 4.21 -1.49
CA GLY A 277 3.98 5.26 -2.33
C GLY A 277 3.75 6.58 -1.61
N PHE A 278 4.74 7.45 -1.65
CA PHE A 278 4.70 8.80 -1.11
C PHE A 278 4.14 9.77 -2.17
N ARG A 279 3.19 10.66 -1.81
CA ARG A 279 2.68 11.75 -2.66
C ARG A 279 2.87 13.13 -2.03
N ALA A 280 3.81 13.90 -2.54
CA ALA A 280 4.03 15.30 -2.13
C ALA A 280 2.77 16.16 -2.34
N GLY A 281 2.02 15.93 -3.42
CA GLY A 281 0.79 16.65 -3.72
C GLY A 281 -0.27 16.53 -2.63
N ALA A 282 -0.44 15.34 -2.05
CA ALA A 282 -1.40 15.11 -0.96
C ALA A 282 -1.01 15.88 0.32
N VAL A 283 0.29 15.96 0.61
CA VAL A 283 0.83 16.77 1.72
C VAL A 283 0.55 18.26 1.47
N ASN A 284 0.85 18.75 0.27
CA ASN A 284 0.61 20.14 -0.10
C ASN A 284 -0.87 20.52 -0.05
N SER A 285 -1.75 19.62 -0.51
CA SER A 285 -3.21 19.83 -0.43
C SER A 285 -3.74 19.91 1.00
N TRP A 286 -3.07 19.27 1.97
CA TRP A 286 -3.49 19.28 3.36
C TRP A 286 -2.90 20.46 4.15
N TYR A 287 -1.58 20.65 4.10
CA TYR A 287 -0.88 21.64 4.94
C TYR A 287 -0.74 23.02 4.29
N GLY A 288 -1.04 23.14 2.99
CA GLY A 288 -0.78 24.35 2.20
C GLY A 288 0.70 24.51 1.83
N SER A 289 0.97 25.38 0.86
CA SER A 289 2.31 25.57 0.27
C SER A 289 3.38 25.96 1.29
N ASP A 290 3.00 26.80 2.26
CA ASP A 290 3.96 27.42 3.19
C ASP A 290 4.50 26.40 4.20
N ASN A 291 3.72 25.36 4.50
CA ASN A 291 4.04 24.31 5.45
C ASN A 291 4.42 22.97 4.78
N ALA A 292 4.14 22.81 3.49
CA ALA A 292 4.26 21.54 2.79
C ALA A 292 5.67 20.94 2.85
N LYS A 293 6.72 21.77 2.90
CA LYS A 293 8.11 21.31 2.97
C LYS A 293 8.42 20.62 4.30
N GLU A 294 8.09 21.27 5.40
CA GLU A 294 8.31 20.71 6.74
C GLU A 294 7.45 19.46 6.93
N ALA A 295 6.15 19.53 6.61
CA ALA A 295 5.25 18.39 6.74
C ALA A 295 5.67 17.19 5.89
N ARG A 296 6.16 17.44 4.67
CA ARG A 296 6.72 16.39 3.79
C ARG A 296 7.94 15.74 4.41
N ARG A 297 8.88 16.52 4.95
CA ARG A 297 10.07 16.00 5.63
C ARG A 297 9.72 15.21 6.89
N ASN A 298 8.78 15.71 7.69
CA ASN A 298 8.29 14.98 8.86
C ASN A 298 7.66 13.64 8.44
N LEU A 299 6.81 13.62 7.40
CA LEU A 299 6.25 12.37 6.87
C LEU A 299 7.35 11.39 6.39
N MET A 300 8.32 11.86 5.60
CA MET A 300 9.45 11.03 5.13
C MET A 300 10.22 10.45 6.32
N LYS A 301 10.53 11.27 7.33
CA LYS A 301 11.21 10.84 8.55
C LYS A 301 10.42 9.75 9.28
N THR A 302 9.13 9.98 9.52
CA THR A 302 8.27 9.00 10.18
C THR A 302 8.21 7.71 9.37
N MET A 303 8.01 7.76 8.05
CA MET A 303 8.03 6.56 7.19
C MET A 303 9.33 5.75 7.34
N MET A 304 10.48 6.42 7.32
CA MET A 304 11.78 5.76 7.48
C MET A 304 11.95 5.17 8.89
N GLN A 305 11.38 5.76 9.95
CA GLN A 305 11.38 5.13 11.28
C GLN A 305 10.57 3.82 11.33
N TYR A 306 9.60 3.66 10.42
CA TYR A 306 8.77 2.45 10.28
C TYR A 306 9.24 1.52 9.15
N ARG A 307 10.53 1.58 8.75
CA ARG A 307 11.14 0.75 7.70
C ARG A 307 10.64 0.98 6.27
N LEU A 308 9.96 2.10 6.02
CA LEU A 308 9.38 2.42 4.71
C LEU A 308 10.23 3.43 3.95
N GLU A 309 10.56 3.12 2.70
CA GLU A 309 11.24 4.03 1.77
C GLU A 309 10.20 4.95 1.11
N PRO A 310 10.23 6.28 1.38
CA PRO A 310 9.20 7.23 0.94
C PRO A 310 9.34 7.61 -0.53
N LEU A 311 8.98 6.67 -1.41
CA LEU A 311 9.17 6.80 -2.85
C LEU A 311 7.85 7.05 -3.58
N ASP A 312 7.81 8.13 -4.37
CA ASP A 312 6.76 8.26 -5.38
C ASP A 312 7.09 7.36 -6.59
N LEU A 313 6.21 6.40 -6.88
CA LEU A 313 6.38 5.44 -7.97
C LEU A 313 6.35 6.12 -9.35
N TYR A 314 5.64 7.25 -9.47
CA TYR A 314 5.31 7.81 -10.77
C TYR A 314 6.18 9.00 -11.18
N VAL A 315 6.99 9.53 -10.27
CA VAL A 315 7.82 10.71 -10.53
C VAL A 315 9.20 10.57 -9.88
N PHE A 316 10.09 11.50 -10.21
CA PHE A 316 11.38 11.62 -9.53
C PHE A 316 11.18 11.89 -8.04
N SER A 317 11.75 11.04 -7.19
CA SER A 317 11.54 11.06 -5.74
C SER A 317 12.78 10.53 -5.00
N PRO A 318 13.30 11.23 -3.98
CA PRO A 318 12.80 12.50 -3.44
C PRO A 318 13.00 13.67 -4.42
N GLY A 319 12.22 14.74 -4.26
CA GLY A 319 12.41 15.94 -5.07
C GLY A 319 13.79 16.58 -4.81
N THR A 320 14.35 17.26 -5.82
CA THR A 320 15.71 17.85 -5.78
C THR A 320 16.03 18.60 -4.48
N GLU A 321 15.10 19.38 -3.94
CA GLU A 321 15.32 20.17 -2.71
C GLU A 321 15.44 19.35 -1.41
N ASP A 322 15.09 18.07 -1.44
CA ASP A 322 15.06 17.18 -0.27
C ASP A 322 16.09 16.05 -0.34
N ILE A 323 16.85 15.91 -1.43
CA ILE A 323 17.81 14.80 -1.60
C ILE A 323 18.82 14.77 -0.44
N ASP A 324 19.55 15.87 -0.21
CA ASP A 324 20.59 15.91 0.82
C ASP A 324 20.01 15.65 2.21
N TRP A 325 18.89 16.29 2.52
CA TRP A 325 18.19 16.09 3.79
C TRP A 325 17.72 14.65 3.97
N ALA A 326 17.19 14.01 2.93
CA ALA A 326 16.69 12.64 3.03
C ALA A 326 17.84 11.64 3.22
N LEU A 327 18.97 11.83 2.51
CA LEU A 327 20.19 11.03 2.70
C LEU A 327 20.74 11.16 4.12
N GLU A 328 20.83 12.38 4.65
CA GLU A 328 21.26 12.65 6.03
C GLU A 328 20.33 12.02 7.09
N ASN A 329 19.07 11.74 6.73
CA ASN A 329 18.07 11.14 7.61
C ASN A 329 17.83 9.64 7.33
N GLY A 330 18.71 8.98 6.57
CA GLY A 330 18.72 7.52 6.44
C GLY A 330 17.90 6.95 5.28
N LEU A 331 17.63 7.76 4.24
CA LEU A 331 17.08 7.24 2.98
C LEU A 331 18.10 6.30 2.33
N GLU A 332 17.67 5.12 1.86
CA GLU A 332 18.55 4.11 1.24
C GLU A 332 18.31 3.92 -0.27
N SER A 333 17.22 4.49 -0.79
CA SER A 333 16.87 4.39 -2.20
C SER A 333 16.11 5.59 -2.76
N ALA A 334 16.06 5.71 -4.09
CA ALA A 334 15.28 6.74 -4.79
C ALA A 334 14.59 6.19 -6.04
N CYS A 335 13.51 6.85 -6.45
CA CYS A 335 12.84 6.61 -7.73
C CYS A 335 13.28 7.67 -8.74
N LEU A 336 13.85 7.24 -9.87
CA LEU A 336 14.24 8.14 -10.95
C LEU A 336 13.02 8.66 -11.75
N GLY A 337 11.91 7.91 -11.72
CA GLY A 337 10.69 8.17 -12.44
C GLY A 337 10.28 6.99 -13.34
N GLN A 338 9.48 7.28 -14.36
CA GLN A 338 8.92 6.26 -15.24
C GLN A 338 9.77 6.04 -16.50
N PHE A 339 9.95 4.77 -16.87
CA PHE A 339 10.70 4.38 -18.07
C PHE A 339 9.83 4.19 -19.32
N SER A 340 8.50 4.28 -19.23
CA SER A 340 7.61 4.09 -20.38
C SER A 340 7.78 5.09 -21.51
N GLY A 341 8.25 6.31 -21.22
CA GLY A 341 8.59 7.31 -22.24
C GLY A 341 9.78 6.89 -23.12
N LEU A 342 10.54 5.86 -22.72
CA LEU A 342 11.58 5.25 -23.54
C LEU A 342 11.04 4.18 -24.50
N ALA A 343 9.75 3.86 -24.47
CA ALA A 343 9.16 2.87 -25.36
C ALA A 343 9.15 3.35 -26.82
N SER A 344 9.56 2.49 -27.74
CA SER A 344 9.34 2.76 -29.17
C SER A 344 7.84 2.72 -29.50
N PRO A 345 7.38 3.43 -30.55
CA PRO A 345 6.01 3.34 -31.01
C PRO A 345 5.61 1.90 -31.37
N GLU A 346 4.34 1.55 -31.19
CA GLU A 346 3.87 0.20 -31.52
C GLU A 346 3.78 0.03 -33.04
N PRO A 347 4.44 -0.95 -33.68
CA PRO A 347 4.41 -1.10 -35.14
C PRO A 347 3.00 -1.21 -35.72
N GLY A 348 2.08 -1.83 -34.97
CA GLY A 348 0.68 -1.97 -35.36
C GLY A 348 -0.11 -0.65 -35.43
N MET A 349 0.43 0.48 -34.92
CA MET A 349 -0.27 1.77 -34.95
C MET A 349 -0.32 2.41 -36.34
N VAL A 350 0.64 2.09 -37.22
CA VAL A 350 0.75 2.70 -38.56
C VAL A 350 -0.50 2.50 -39.40
N LYS A 351 -1.24 1.40 -39.16
CA LYS A 351 -2.50 1.09 -39.86
C LYS A 351 -3.66 2.04 -39.54
N PHE A 352 -3.52 2.84 -38.49
CA PHE A 352 -4.50 3.86 -38.11
C PHE A 352 -4.14 5.25 -38.61
N VAL A 353 -2.93 5.43 -39.12
CA VAL A 353 -2.51 6.73 -39.61
C VAL A 353 -2.86 6.87 -41.08
N GLU A 354 -3.56 7.96 -41.41
CA GLU A 354 -4.01 8.25 -42.75
C GLU A 354 -3.62 9.67 -43.17
N LEU A 355 -3.36 9.81 -44.48
CA LEU A 355 -3.12 11.08 -45.13
C LEU A 355 -4.42 11.60 -45.75
N TYR A 356 -4.66 12.90 -45.60
CA TYR A 356 -5.80 13.59 -46.16
C TYR A 356 -5.33 14.85 -46.89
N GLY A 357 -6.07 15.20 -47.94
CA GLY A 357 -5.92 16.46 -48.67
C GLY A 357 -7.20 17.29 -48.60
N SER A 358 -7.05 18.61 -48.63
CA SER A 358 -8.19 19.54 -48.71
C SER A 358 -7.88 20.72 -49.64
N VAL A 359 -8.86 21.09 -50.46
CA VAL A 359 -8.81 22.26 -51.35
C VAL A 359 -9.27 23.52 -50.60
N ASP A 360 -10.36 23.40 -49.85
CA ASP A 360 -11.04 24.52 -49.19
C ASP A 360 -10.69 24.67 -47.70
N GLY A 361 -10.01 23.69 -47.10
CA GLY A 361 -9.71 23.61 -45.69
C GLY A 361 -10.88 23.21 -44.80
N LYS A 362 -12.01 22.81 -45.39
CA LYS A 362 -13.24 22.40 -44.68
C LYS A 362 -13.52 20.92 -44.91
N THR A 363 -13.44 20.48 -46.16
CA THR A 363 -13.64 19.08 -46.53
C THR A 363 -12.29 18.41 -46.77
N PHE A 364 -12.04 17.33 -46.05
CA PHE A 364 -10.83 16.52 -46.19
C PHE A 364 -11.19 15.20 -46.84
N GLU A 365 -10.46 14.84 -47.89
CA GLU A 365 -10.59 13.54 -48.55
C GLU A 365 -9.33 12.70 -48.34
N PRO A 366 -9.46 11.38 -48.13
CA PRO A 366 -8.32 10.51 -47.90
C PRO A 366 -7.46 10.42 -49.16
N VAL A 367 -6.15 10.47 -48.97
CA VAL A 367 -5.15 10.26 -50.02
C VAL A 367 -4.45 8.93 -49.75
N PRO A 368 -4.46 7.99 -50.71
CA PRO A 368 -3.71 6.75 -50.57
C PRO A 368 -2.24 7.05 -50.28
N ALA A 369 -1.71 6.48 -49.20
CA ALA A 369 -0.31 6.64 -48.80
C ALA A 369 0.23 5.33 -48.21
N GLU A 370 1.54 5.16 -48.29
CA GLU A 370 2.27 4.18 -47.50
C GLU A 370 2.73 4.84 -46.21
N VAL A 371 2.54 4.16 -45.08
CA VAL A 371 2.93 4.66 -43.76
C VAL A 371 3.79 3.63 -43.06
N GLN A 372 4.95 4.06 -42.58
CA GLN A 372 5.91 3.21 -41.88
C GLN A 372 6.62 3.97 -40.76
N LEU A 373 7.05 3.24 -39.74
CA LEU A 373 7.99 3.74 -38.75
C LEU A 373 9.41 3.54 -39.30
N VAL A 374 10.24 4.57 -39.16
CA VAL A 374 11.65 4.54 -39.57
C VAL A 374 12.51 5.02 -38.41
N PRO A 375 13.62 4.33 -38.06
CA PRO A 375 14.57 4.86 -37.12
C PRO A 375 15.08 6.23 -37.59
N ARG A 376 15.12 7.21 -36.68
CA ARG A 376 15.73 8.51 -36.98
C ARG A 376 17.21 8.36 -37.35
N ASP A 377 17.90 7.51 -36.59
CA ASP A 377 19.31 7.22 -36.71
C ASP A 377 19.50 5.71 -36.45
N ASN A 378 19.97 4.97 -37.46
CA ASN A 378 20.17 3.53 -37.36
C ASN A 378 21.34 3.15 -36.45
N ASP A 379 22.26 4.07 -36.20
CA ASP A 379 23.45 3.85 -35.38
C ASP A 379 23.20 4.25 -33.91
N ASN A 380 22.07 4.89 -33.61
CA ASN A 380 21.69 5.29 -32.26
C ASN A 380 20.61 4.36 -31.68
N PRO A 381 20.97 3.40 -30.81
CA PRO A 381 20.00 2.51 -30.16
C PRO A 381 19.05 3.22 -29.16
N LEU A 382 19.37 4.44 -28.74
CA LEU A 382 18.48 5.32 -27.97
C LEU A 382 17.73 6.32 -28.88
N GLY A 383 17.79 6.12 -30.19
CA GLY A 383 17.07 6.93 -31.18
C GLY A 383 15.56 6.74 -31.10
N ASP A 384 14.85 7.82 -31.44
CA ASP A 384 13.42 7.77 -31.72
C ASP A 384 13.15 7.15 -33.11
N GLU A 385 11.95 6.60 -33.26
CA GLU A 385 11.39 6.20 -34.55
C GLU A 385 10.40 7.26 -35.03
N ASP A 386 10.65 7.78 -36.22
CA ASP A 386 9.84 8.78 -36.91
C ASP A 386 8.78 8.09 -37.77
N LEU A 387 7.69 8.80 -38.07
CA LEU A 387 6.66 8.30 -38.97
C LEU A 387 6.88 8.85 -40.38
N LEU A 388 7.11 7.97 -41.34
CA LEU A 388 7.29 8.32 -42.75
C LEU A 388 6.02 7.95 -43.53
N ILE A 389 5.45 8.95 -44.20
CA ILE A 389 4.27 8.85 -45.04
C ILE A 389 4.66 9.16 -46.48
N THR A 390 4.43 8.23 -47.39
CA THR A 390 4.73 8.37 -48.83
C THR A 390 3.42 8.36 -49.61
N PRO A 391 2.96 9.52 -50.14
CA PRO A 391 1.76 9.59 -50.94
C PRO A 391 1.87 8.69 -52.19
N LYS A 392 0.81 7.90 -52.47
CA LYS A 392 0.69 7.07 -53.68
C LYS A 392 -0.08 7.78 -54.80
N ALA A 393 -0.58 8.98 -54.51
CA ALA A 393 -1.28 9.83 -55.45
C ALA A 393 -0.76 11.27 -55.32
N SER A 394 -0.85 12.03 -56.41
CA SER A 394 -0.40 13.41 -56.43
C SER A 394 -1.21 14.28 -55.46
N LEU A 395 -0.49 15.16 -54.76
CA LEU A 395 -1.05 16.12 -53.83
C LEU A 395 -1.28 17.50 -54.45
N GLN A 396 -0.89 17.72 -55.73
CA GLN A 396 -0.92 19.04 -56.40
C GLN A 396 -2.22 19.81 -56.24
N LYS A 397 -3.37 19.12 -56.34
CA LYS A 397 -4.69 19.77 -56.26
C LYS A 397 -5.04 20.30 -54.86
N TYR A 398 -4.37 19.83 -53.82
CA TYR A 398 -4.69 20.20 -52.44
C TYR A 398 -3.91 21.42 -51.98
N ARG A 399 -4.59 22.28 -51.23
CA ARG A 399 -3.98 23.43 -50.56
C ARG A 399 -3.46 23.04 -49.17
N ILE A 400 -4.16 22.14 -48.49
CA ILE A 400 -3.90 21.75 -47.10
C ILE A 400 -3.74 20.24 -47.04
N CYS A 401 -2.73 19.79 -46.32
CA CYS A 401 -2.51 18.38 -46.00
C CYS A 401 -2.79 18.13 -44.52
N LYS A 402 -3.33 16.95 -44.20
CA LYS A 402 -3.62 16.50 -42.83
C LYS A 402 -3.15 15.07 -42.67
N VAL A 403 -2.36 14.79 -41.64
CA VAL A 403 -2.02 13.44 -41.17
C VAL A 403 -2.85 13.19 -39.91
N HIS A 404 -3.61 12.10 -39.89
CA HIS A 404 -4.61 11.83 -38.87
C HIS A 404 -4.49 10.40 -38.31
N ASN A 405 -4.61 10.24 -36.99
CA ASN A 405 -4.74 8.95 -36.33
C ASN A 405 -6.22 8.59 -36.12
N ARG A 406 -6.68 7.55 -36.83
CA ARG A 406 -8.09 7.10 -36.86
C ARG A 406 -8.46 6.06 -35.82
N GLU A 407 -7.58 5.68 -34.89
CA GLU A 407 -7.96 4.70 -33.87
C GLU A 407 -9.04 5.28 -32.95
N THR A 408 -10.20 4.62 -32.91
CA THR A 408 -11.38 5.05 -32.14
C THR A 408 -11.72 4.11 -30.98
N ARG A 409 -11.10 2.92 -30.92
CA ARG A 409 -11.62 1.81 -30.11
C ARG A 409 -11.37 1.88 -28.62
N GLY A 410 -10.64 2.85 -28.10
CA GLY A 410 -10.52 3.05 -26.64
C GLY A 410 -10.32 1.75 -25.86
N TRP A 411 -9.50 0.82 -26.35
CA TRP A 411 -9.02 -0.35 -25.58
C TRP A 411 -7.50 -0.27 -25.35
N TYR A 412 -6.85 0.76 -25.92
CA TYR A 412 -5.44 1.14 -25.73
C TYR A 412 -5.26 2.22 -24.64
N ASP A 413 -6.33 2.54 -23.92
CA ASP A 413 -6.64 3.84 -23.32
C ASP A 413 -6.68 3.83 -21.79
N ARG A 414 -6.50 2.68 -21.13
CA ARG A 414 -6.18 2.67 -19.70
C ARG A 414 -4.72 2.96 -19.40
N VAL A 415 -3.89 3.17 -20.41
CA VAL A 415 -2.46 3.37 -20.18
C VAL A 415 -1.84 4.39 -21.11
N SER A 416 -1.25 5.41 -20.49
CA SER A 416 -0.52 6.55 -21.05
C SER A 416 0.74 6.16 -21.84
N TYR A 417 0.73 5.10 -22.67
CA TYR A 417 1.96 4.55 -23.25
C TYR A 417 1.89 4.39 -24.76
N SER A 418 0.98 5.07 -25.47
CA SER A 418 0.86 5.03 -26.93
C SER A 418 1.70 6.09 -27.66
N PHE A 419 2.56 6.82 -26.96
CA PHE A 419 2.81 8.18 -27.40
C PHE A 419 3.87 8.35 -28.49
N PHE A 420 3.40 8.93 -29.57
CA PHE A 420 4.20 9.62 -30.55
C PHE A 420 4.11 11.12 -30.22
N TYR A 421 5.22 11.73 -29.81
CA TYR A 421 5.23 13.14 -29.38
C TYR A 421 5.99 13.99 -30.39
N LEU A 422 5.34 15.04 -30.90
CA LEU A 422 6.01 16.07 -31.66
C LEU A 422 6.21 17.31 -30.79
N TYR A 423 7.36 17.97 -30.93
CA TYR A 423 7.70 19.19 -30.18
C TYR A 423 8.02 20.34 -31.14
N PRO A 424 7.00 20.97 -31.76
CA PRO A 424 7.22 22.06 -32.72
C PRO A 424 7.95 23.27 -32.13
N SER A 425 7.89 23.46 -30.81
CA SER A 425 8.62 24.52 -30.12
C SER A 425 10.11 24.23 -29.91
N GLN A 426 10.54 22.98 -30.04
CA GLN A 426 11.93 22.55 -29.79
C GLN A 426 12.70 22.25 -31.08
N GLY A 427 12.06 22.37 -32.24
CA GLY A 427 12.68 22.15 -33.55
C GLY A 427 11.65 21.75 -34.61
N THR A 428 12.14 21.23 -35.74
CA THR A 428 11.26 20.73 -36.80
C THR A 428 10.46 19.53 -36.30
N ALA A 429 9.14 19.61 -36.46
CA ALA A 429 8.20 18.52 -36.14
C ALA A 429 7.69 17.79 -37.38
N VAL A 430 7.62 18.47 -38.52
CA VAL A 430 7.20 17.89 -39.80
C VAL A 430 8.19 18.30 -40.88
N GLU A 431 8.65 17.33 -41.66
CA GLU A 431 9.47 17.54 -42.84
C GLU A 431 8.76 17.03 -44.09
N VAL A 432 8.93 17.73 -45.19
CA VAL A 432 8.49 17.29 -46.51
C VAL A 432 9.70 17.09 -47.41
N ASN A 433 9.60 16.15 -48.34
CA ASN A 433 10.65 15.85 -49.32
C ASN A 433 12.04 15.54 -48.69
N GLY A 434 12.03 14.95 -47.49
CA GLY A 434 13.21 14.40 -46.82
C GLY A 434 13.96 15.36 -45.89
N ASN A 435 13.87 16.67 -46.09
CA ASN A 435 14.61 17.65 -45.27
C ASN A 435 14.01 19.07 -45.24
N THR A 436 12.89 19.33 -45.92
CA THR A 436 12.29 20.66 -45.94
C THR A 436 11.35 20.83 -44.74
N PRO A 437 11.68 21.70 -43.76
CA PRO A 437 10.88 21.83 -42.56
C PRO A 437 9.56 22.56 -42.84
N VAL A 438 8.47 22.02 -42.31
CA VAL A 438 7.17 22.69 -42.28
C VAL A 438 7.15 23.63 -41.08
N LYS A 439 7.19 24.95 -41.35
CA LYS A 439 7.33 25.98 -40.31
C LYS A 439 6.06 26.25 -39.53
N GLU A 440 4.90 26.12 -40.17
CA GLU A 440 3.60 26.37 -39.55
C GLU A 440 2.72 25.13 -39.66
N ILE A 441 2.53 24.49 -38.52
CA ILE A 441 1.61 23.37 -38.36
C ILE A 441 0.50 23.74 -37.40
N SER A 442 -0.66 23.14 -37.62
CA SER A 442 -1.82 23.32 -36.77
C SER A 442 -2.43 21.97 -36.39
N VAL A 443 -3.25 21.97 -35.35
CA VAL A 443 -3.94 20.77 -34.85
C VAL A 443 -5.43 21.04 -34.71
N ILE A 444 -6.25 19.99 -34.93
CA ILE A 444 -7.72 20.04 -34.78
C ILE A 444 -8.17 18.94 -33.82
N GLN A 445 -9.21 19.27 -33.04
CA GLN A 445 -9.78 18.36 -32.06
C GLN A 445 -11.27 18.62 -31.73
N PRO A 446 -12.12 17.59 -31.60
CA PRO A 446 -12.00 16.25 -32.20
C PRO A 446 -12.17 16.34 -33.73
N ASP A 447 -11.87 15.27 -34.47
CA ASP A 447 -11.94 15.26 -35.96
C ASP A 447 -13.36 15.53 -36.52
N ASN A 448 -14.38 15.61 -35.67
CA ASN A 448 -15.79 15.70 -36.06
C ASN A 448 -16.30 17.12 -36.37
N ASN A 449 -15.53 18.19 -36.12
CA ASN A 449 -15.98 19.57 -36.37
C ASN A 449 -14.88 20.41 -37.04
N VAL A 450 -14.57 20.14 -38.30
CA VAL A 450 -14.00 21.20 -39.15
C VAL A 450 -15.12 22.20 -39.40
N THR A 451 -15.31 23.16 -38.49
CA THR A 451 -16.34 24.19 -38.63
C THR A 451 -16.05 25.01 -39.89
N ALA A 452 -17.07 25.74 -40.37
CA ALA A 452 -17.06 26.45 -41.64
C ALA A 452 -15.93 27.51 -41.85
N ASN A 453 -14.98 27.66 -40.92
CA ASN A 453 -13.91 28.67 -40.94
C ASN A 453 -12.49 28.10 -41.21
N GLY A 454 -12.32 26.80 -41.47
CA GLY A 454 -11.02 26.24 -41.90
C GLY A 454 -9.87 26.40 -40.89
N LEU A 455 -8.62 26.54 -41.39
CA LEU A 455 -7.36 26.65 -40.63
C LEU A 455 -7.33 27.73 -39.53
N GLU A 456 -8.26 28.69 -39.55
CA GLU A 456 -8.32 29.84 -38.64
C GLU A 456 -8.64 29.47 -37.18
N GLN A 457 -9.28 28.34 -36.91
CA GLN A 457 -9.57 27.86 -35.55
C GLN A 457 -8.52 26.87 -35.01
N ALA A 458 -7.55 26.50 -35.82
CA ALA A 458 -6.56 25.51 -35.44
C ALA A 458 -5.55 26.12 -34.45
N LYS A 459 -5.32 25.44 -33.32
CA LYS A 459 -4.49 25.97 -32.24
C LYS A 459 -3.01 25.84 -32.58
N LYS A 460 -2.22 26.89 -32.35
CA LYS A 460 -0.76 26.78 -32.23
C LYS A 460 -0.45 26.09 -30.90
N VAL A 461 0.32 25.00 -30.93
CA VAL A 461 0.62 24.17 -29.77
C VAL A 461 2.13 23.93 -29.65
N THR A 462 2.62 23.87 -28.41
CA THR A 462 4.04 23.65 -28.10
C THR A 462 4.43 22.17 -28.12
N VAL A 463 3.47 21.29 -27.85
CA VAL A 463 3.63 19.83 -27.85
C VAL A 463 2.39 19.22 -28.50
N ILE A 464 2.59 18.22 -29.35
CA ILE A 464 1.51 17.45 -29.97
C ILE A 464 1.62 16.01 -29.48
N LYS A 465 0.56 15.55 -28.80
CA LYS A 465 0.34 14.13 -28.51
C LYS A 465 -0.39 13.54 -29.69
N PHE A 466 0.31 12.79 -30.53
CA PHE A 466 -0.28 12.17 -31.72
C PHE A 466 -0.85 10.78 -31.36
N ASP A 467 -1.86 10.78 -30.50
CA ASP A 467 -2.56 9.62 -29.97
C ASP A 467 -4.08 9.66 -30.27
N ASN A 468 -4.83 8.64 -29.86
CA ASN A 468 -6.28 8.59 -30.02
C ASN A 468 -7.00 9.52 -29.02
N LEU A 469 -8.29 9.81 -29.23
CA LEU A 469 -9.09 10.74 -28.41
C LEU A 469 -9.36 10.24 -26.97
N VAL A 470 -8.39 10.27 -26.06
CA VAL A 470 -8.64 10.05 -24.62
C VAL A 470 -9.13 11.37 -24.00
N ASN A 471 -10.24 11.32 -23.26
CA ASN A 471 -10.82 12.42 -22.48
C ASN A 471 -11.23 13.69 -23.24
N GLY A 472 -11.40 13.62 -24.57
CA GLY A 472 -11.81 14.79 -25.35
C GLY A 472 -10.78 15.93 -25.36
N GLN A 473 -9.50 15.67 -25.03
CA GLN A 473 -8.36 16.63 -25.10
C GLN A 473 -7.15 16.22 -25.98
N ASN A 474 -7.17 15.04 -26.61
CA ASN A 474 -6.07 14.51 -27.43
C ASN A 474 -6.07 14.97 -28.91
N LEU A 475 -4.88 15.19 -29.47
CA LEU A 475 -4.65 15.83 -30.77
C LEU A 475 -4.41 14.79 -31.88
N ALA A 476 -5.48 14.27 -32.46
CA ALA A 476 -5.37 13.19 -33.45
C ALA A 476 -4.94 13.65 -34.85
N SER A 477 -4.77 14.94 -35.12
CA SER A 477 -4.52 15.49 -36.46
C SER A 477 -3.43 16.55 -36.46
N VAL A 478 -2.47 16.40 -37.37
CA VAL A 478 -1.48 17.43 -37.72
C VAL A 478 -1.75 17.88 -39.14
N LEU A 479 -1.88 19.18 -39.36
CA LEU A 479 -2.15 19.74 -40.69
C LEU A 479 -1.32 20.98 -40.98
N TRP A 480 -1.04 21.20 -42.26
CA TRP A 480 -0.23 22.31 -42.75
C TRP A 480 -0.63 22.68 -44.18
N THR A 481 -0.19 23.87 -44.61
CA THR A 481 -0.36 24.34 -46.00
C THR A 481 0.69 23.68 -46.90
N LYS A 482 0.26 23.06 -48.00
CA LYS A 482 1.09 22.20 -48.87
C LYS A 482 2.28 22.91 -49.55
N GLY A 483 2.23 24.23 -49.73
CA GLY A 483 3.21 24.94 -50.57
C GLY A 483 3.09 24.57 -52.06
N GLU A 484 3.94 25.18 -52.89
CA GLU A 484 3.89 25.06 -54.36
C GLU A 484 4.48 23.74 -54.86
N GLU A 485 5.54 23.25 -54.20
CA GLU A 485 6.21 22.01 -54.60
C GLU A 485 5.31 20.77 -54.39
N GLU A 486 5.57 19.74 -55.18
CA GLU A 486 4.95 18.45 -54.97
C GLU A 486 5.59 17.75 -53.77
N ILE A 487 4.76 17.19 -52.89
CA ILE A 487 5.21 16.49 -51.70
C ILE A 487 5.22 14.98 -52.00
N ASN A 488 6.41 14.40 -52.08
CA ASN A 488 6.61 12.97 -52.33
C ASN A 488 6.83 12.15 -51.06
N SER A 489 7.18 12.82 -49.95
CA SER A 489 7.34 12.20 -48.64
C SER A 489 7.05 13.19 -47.54
N ILE A 490 6.42 12.72 -46.46
CA ILE A 490 6.13 13.49 -45.25
C ILE A 490 6.72 12.71 -44.08
N ARG A 491 7.55 13.36 -43.26
CA ARG A 491 8.09 12.78 -42.04
C ARG A 491 7.57 13.54 -40.84
N LEU A 492 6.93 12.84 -39.92
CA LEU A 492 6.58 13.35 -38.59
C LEU A 492 7.72 12.94 -37.63
N ILE A 493 8.27 13.91 -36.90
CA ILE A 493 9.47 13.75 -36.07
C ILE A 493 9.10 13.51 -34.61
N ASN A 494 9.36 12.31 -34.10
CA ASN A 494 8.98 11.89 -32.73
C ASN A 494 10.09 12.17 -31.71
N ARG A 495 9.89 12.93 -30.63
CA ARG A 495 10.96 13.17 -29.63
C ARG A 495 10.66 12.62 -28.25
N CYS A 496 9.90 11.53 -28.18
CA CYS A 496 9.49 10.94 -26.91
C CYS A 496 10.69 10.36 -26.15
N VAL A 497 11.50 9.52 -26.79
CA VAL A 497 12.65 8.85 -26.17
C VAL A 497 13.73 9.88 -25.85
N GLU A 498 14.05 10.75 -26.79
CA GLU A 498 15.03 11.84 -26.59
C GLU A 498 14.68 12.69 -25.35
N THR A 499 13.45 13.21 -25.28
CA THR A 499 13.02 14.09 -24.17
C THR A 499 12.99 13.34 -22.84
N THR A 500 12.50 12.09 -22.84
CA THR A 500 12.45 11.26 -21.63
C THR A 500 13.85 10.95 -21.12
N TYR A 501 14.75 10.52 -22.01
CA TYR A 501 16.13 10.21 -21.67
C TYR A 501 16.84 11.43 -21.06
N GLN A 502 16.71 12.61 -21.66
CA GLN A 502 17.31 13.84 -21.13
C GLN A 502 16.81 14.17 -19.72
N GLY A 503 15.50 14.04 -19.48
CA GLY A 503 14.90 14.26 -18.16
C GLY A 503 15.42 13.27 -17.11
N LEU A 504 15.40 11.97 -17.42
CA LEU A 504 15.91 10.92 -16.53
C LEU A 504 17.42 11.05 -16.28
N LYS A 505 18.20 11.39 -17.31
CA LYS A 505 19.66 11.53 -17.22
C LYS A 505 20.06 12.65 -16.26
N LYS A 506 19.35 13.78 -16.32
CA LYS A 506 19.55 14.89 -15.38
C LYS A 506 19.37 14.45 -13.93
N HIS A 507 18.27 13.76 -13.63
CA HIS A 507 17.98 13.25 -12.30
C HIS A 507 18.98 12.18 -11.84
N TYR A 508 19.42 11.33 -12.78
CA TYR A 508 20.35 10.24 -12.51
C TYR A 508 21.72 10.81 -12.11
N ASP A 509 22.21 11.80 -12.86
CA ASP A 509 23.48 12.45 -12.57
C ASP A 509 23.46 13.18 -11.22
N GLU A 510 22.36 13.86 -10.91
CA GLU A 510 22.18 14.54 -9.63
C GLU A 510 22.21 13.55 -8.44
N LEU A 511 21.47 12.43 -8.53
CA LEU A 511 21.47 11.42 -7.47
C LEU A 511 22.82 10.72 -7.33
N ARG A 512 23.47 10.35 -8.44
CA ARG A 512 24.79 9.70 -8.41
C ARG A 512 25.86 10.63 -7.85
N GLN A 513 25.78 11.92 -8.14
CA GLN A 513 26.68 12.93 -7.56
C GLN A 513 26.50 13.05 -6.04
N LYS A 514 25.27 13.01 -5.54
CA LYS A 514 24.95 13.25 -4.12
C LYS A 514 25.04 11.99 -3.25
N ALA A 515 24.55 10.85 -3.73
CA ALA A 515 24.40 9.62 -2.97
C ALA A 515 25.47 8.55 -3.28
N GLY A 516 26.22 8.70 -4.38
CA GLY A 516 27.25 7.75 -4.80
C GLY A 516 26.70 6.55 -5.59
N GLN A 517 27.61 5.61 -5.88
CA GLN A 517 27.32 4.46 -6.77
C GLN A 517 26.55 3.34 -6.08
N ASP A 518 26.78 3.11 -4.79
CA ASP A 518 26.15 2.02 -4.04
C ASP A 518 24.69 2.33 -3.66
N PHE A 519 24.25 3.57 -3.84
CA PHE A 519 22.88 3.99 -3.56
C PHE A 519 21.90 3.38 -4.57
N THR A 520 20.81 2.77 -4.06
CA THR A 520 19.89 2.02 -4.93
C THR A 520 18.93 2.96 -5.66
N LEU A 521 18.89 2.85 -6.99
CA LEU A 521 17.96 3.60 -7.82
C LEU A 521 16.93 2.67 -8.46
N TYR A 522 15.67 3.10 -8.47
CA TYR A 522 14.56 2.42 -9.11
C TYR A 522 13.96 3.25 -10.25
N MET A 523 13.39 2.58 -11.24
CA MET A 523 12.39 3.14 -12.17
C MET A 523 11.15 2.28 -12.14
N TYR A 524 9.97 2.90 -12.13
CA TYR A 524 8.70 2.18 -12.10
C TYR A 524 7.81 2.55 -13.29
N SER A 525 7.25 1.56 -13.99
CA SER A 525 6.31 1.83 -15.08
C SER A 525 5.46 0.60 -15.45
N PHE A 526 4.56 0.79 -16.44
CA PHE A 526 3.67 -0.25 -16.92
C PHE A 526 2.78 -0.83 -15.81
N ASP A 527 2.06 0.08 -15.15
CA ASP A 527 1.19 -0.19 -14.01
C ASP A 527 -0.04 -1.04 -14.41
N GLU A 528 -0.13 -2.25 -13.87
CA GLU A 528 -1.24 -3.22 -14.03
C GLU A 528 -1.69 -3.46 -15.49
N ILE A 529 -0.77 -3.28 -16.45
CA ILE A 529 -1.09 -3.42 -17.86
C ILE A 529 -1.36 -4.87 -18.25
N GLY A 530 -2.14 -5.08 -19.32
CA GLY A 530 -2.31 -6.40 -19.92
C GLY A 530 -1.26 -6.71 -20.99
N ALA A 531 -1.19 -7.98 -21.40
CA ALA A 531 -0.21 -8.51 -22.36
C ALA A 531 -0.15 -7.79 -23.73
N HIS A 532 -1.18 -7.02 -24.09
CA HIS A 532 -1.21 -6.23 -25.33
C HIS A 532 -0.14 -5.12 -25.39
N LEU A 533 0.49 -4.77 -24.26
CA LEU A 533 1.57 -3.77 -24.20
C LEU A 533 2.95 -4.39 -23.94
N ASN A 534 3.07 -5.72 -23.93
CA ASN A 534 4.34 -6.42 -23.65
C ASN A 534 5.47 -6.02 -24.62
N GLY A 535 5.18 -5.87 -25.91
CA GLY A 535 6.17 -5.43 -26.91
C GLY A 535 6.72 -4.03 -26.62
N ARG A 536 5.84 -3.10 -26.21
CA ARG A 536 6.25 -1.74 -25.80
C ARG A 536 7.07 -1.76 -24.53
N MET A 537 6.65 -2.54 -23.54
CA MET A 537 7.40 -2.71 -22.30
C MET A 537 8.80 -3.26 -22.55
N LEU A 538 8.92 -4.30 -23.39
CA LEU A 538 10.21 -4.87 -23.77
C LEU A 538 11.11 -3.82 -24.44
N SER A 539 10.56 -3.02 -25.36
CA SER A 539 11.31 -1.94 -26.03
C SER A 539 11.81 -0.89 -25.04
N ALA A 540 10.94 -0.46 -24.11
CA ALA A 540 11.27 0.51 -23.08
C ALA A 540 12.35 -0.01 -22.14
N LEU A 541 12.23 -1.27 -21.68
CA LEU A 541 13.20 -1.92 -20.79
C LEU A 541 14.58 -2.03 -21.44
N LYS A 542 14.65 -2.43 -22.72
CA LYS A 542 15.91 -2.47 -23.47
C LYS A 542 16.61 -1.12 -23.50
N LYS A 543 15.87 -0.05 -23.80
CA LYS A 543 16.39 1.33 -23.82
C LYS A 543 16.75 1.82 -22.43
N ALA A 544 15.95 1.50 -21.40
CA ALA A 544 16.24 1.83 -20.02
C ALA A 544 17.54 1.16 -19.53
N LYS A 545 17.73 -0.14 -19.80
CA LYS A 545 18.94 -0.87 -19.45
C LYS A 545 20.18 -0.40 -20.19
N LEU A 546 20.02 0.02 -21.44
CA LEU A 546 21.11 0.63 -22.18
C LEU A 546 21.50 2.00 -21.63
N ALA A 547 20.52 2.84 -21.29
CA ALA A 547 20.75 4.19 -20.78
C ALA A 547 21.24 4.21 -19.34
N PHE A 548 20.76 3.29 -18.50
CA PHE A 548 20.93 3.27 -17.05
C PHE A 548 21.10 1.83 -16.53
N PRO A 549 22.23 1.17 -16.81
CA PRO A 549 22.42 -0.26 -16.58
C PRO A 549 22.36 -0.67 -15.09
N ASP A 550 22.70 0.24 -14.19
CA ASP A 550 22.74 0.07 -12.73
C ASP A 550 21.42 0.42 -12.03
N VAL A 551 20.44 0.94 -12.77
CA VAL A 551 19.11 1.29 -12.22
C VAL A 551 18.17 0.10 -12.34
N LYS A 552 17.45 -0.20 -11.23
CA LYS A 552 16.53 -1.33 -11.14
C LYS A 552 15.16 -0.96 -11.71
N THR A 553 14.65 -1.75 -12.65
CA THR A 553 13.31 -1.58 -13.23
C THR A 553 12.27 -2.40 -12.47
N VAL A 554 11.15 -1.77 -12.16
CA VAL A 554 10.03 -2.34 -11.40
C VAL A 554 8.73 -2.18 -12.18
N SER A 555 7.89 -3.22 -12.21
CA SER A 555 6.58 -3.16 -12.87
C SER A 555 5.56 -4.10 -12.24
N THR A 556 4.28 -3.69 -12.21
CA THR A 556 3.12 -4.48 -11.77
C THR A 556 2.36 -5.10 -12.96
N ALA A 557 2.95 -5.08 -14.16
CA ALA A 557 2.32 -5.58 -15.38
C ALA A 557 1.82 -7.03 -15.23
N ALA A 558 0.62 -7.29 -15.76
CA ALA A 558 -0.02 -8.59 -15.70
C ALA A 558 0.30 -9.45 -16.92
N ASN A 559 0.42 -10.77 -16.71
CA ASN A 559 0.61 -11.77 -17.78
C ASN A 559 1.84 -11.53 -18.66
N LEU A 560 2.99 -11.24 -18.04
CA LEU A 560 4.28 -11.12 -18.74
C LEU A 560 4.75 -12.45 -19.35
N THR A 561 4.22 -13.59 -18.90
CA THR A 561 4.48 -14.92 -19.47
C THR A 561 4.06 -15.05 -20.94
N ALA A 562 3.23 -14.15 -21.47
CA ALA A 562 2.93 -14.08 -22.90
C ALA A 562 4.15 -13.60 -23.73
N MET A 563 5.13 -12.98 -23.10
CA MET A 563 6.39 -12.52 -23.70
C MET A 563 7.55 -12.66 -22.67
N PRO A 564 8.01 -13.89 -22.39
CA PRO A 564 8.95 -14.17 -21.30
C PRO A 564 10.30 -13.46 -21.39
N GLU A 565 10.72 -13.02 -22.59
CA GLU A 565 11.93 -12.22 -22.80
C GLU A 565 11.92 -10.86 -22.09
N ILE A 566 10.77 -10.40 -21.60
CA ILE A 566 10.68 -9.23 -20.72
C ILE A 566 11.52 -9.43 -19.45
N TYR A 567 11.53 -10.64 -18.90
CA TYR A 567 12.28 -10.97 -17.70
C TYR A 567 13.80 -10.93 -17.89
N ASP A 568 14.30 -10.85 -19.12
CA ASP A 568 15.74 -10.65 -19.39
C ASP A 568 16.18 -9.19 -19.13
N TYR A 569 15.22 -8.26 -19.03
CA TYR A 569 15.49 -6.82 -18.87
C TYR A 569 14.74 -6.18 -17.68
N LEU A 570 13.71 -6.86 -17.16
CA LEU A 570 12.98 -6.46 -15.96
C LEU A 570 13.66 -7.03 -14.72
N ASP A 571 14.16 -6.17 -13.83
CA ASP A 571 14.83 -6.65 -12.61
C ASP A 571 13.82 -7.18 -11.59
N ILE A 572 12.69 -6.47 -11.43
CA ILE A 572 11.70 -6.74 -10.38
C ILE A 572 10.30 -6.76 -11.00
N HIS A 573 9.64 -7.91 -10.93
CA HIS A 573 8.22 -8.04 -11.24
C HIS A 573 7.43 -8.02 -9.93
N CYS A 574 6.42 -7.15 -9.85
CA CYS A 574 5.67 -6.92 -8.62
C CYS A 574 4.17 -7.18 -8.83
N PRO A 575 3.70 -8.43 -8.96
CA PRO A 575 2.27 -8.73 -9.10
C PRO A 575 1.48 -8.47 -7.80
N ALA A 576 0.17 -8.32 -7.92
CA ALA A 576 -0.71 -8.15 -6.76
C ALA A 576 -0.78 -9.46 -5.99
N ASN A 577 -0.80 -9.38 -4.65
CA ASN A 577 -0.80 -10.52 -3.73
C ASN A 577 -1.88 -11.59 -4.01
N ALA A 578 -3.03 -11.20 -4.59
CA ALA A 578 -4.13 -12.11 -4.93
C ALA A 578 -4.03 -12.76 -6.33
N TYR A 579 -3.11 -12.30 -7.18
CA TYR A 579 -2.98 -12.72 -8.57
C TYR A 579 -1.57 -13.32 -8.83
N ALA A 580 -1.49 -14.64 -8.70
CA ALA A 580 -0.58 -15.52 -9.48
C ALA A 580 0.85 -15.88 -9.01
N LEU A 581 1.29 -15.59 -7.79
CA LEU A 581 2.66 -15.97 -7.37
C LEU A 581 2.96 -17.50 -7.26
N PRO A 582 2.10 -18.39 -6.73
CA PRO A 582 2.59 -19.70 -6.27
C PRO A 582 2.93 -20.76 -7.34
N ARG A 583 2.60 -20.59 -8.63
CA ARG A 583 2.80 -21.70 -9.63
C ARG A 583 3.36 -21.30 -10.99
N PHE A 584 3.20 -20.07 -11.45
CA PHE A 584 3.69 -19.66 -12.77
C PHE A 584 5.07 -19.00 -12.72
N GLU A 585 5.43 -18.40 -11.58
CA GLU A 585 6.64 -17.57 -11.48
C GLU A 585 7.87 -18.31 -10.96
N ALA A 586 7.74 -19.40 -10.19
CA ALA A 586 8.90 -20.19 -9.75
C ALA A 586 9.75 -20.72 -10.93
N ASN A 587 9.11 -21.13 -12.04
CA ASN A 587 9.85 -21.52 -13.25
C ASN A 587 10.53 -20.34 -13.95
N VAL A 588 9.92 -19.15 -13.93
CA VAL A 588 10.51 -17.93 -14.50
C VAL A 588 11.66 -17.44 -13.63
N ALA A 589 11.47 -17.34 -12.32
CA ALA A 589 12.50 -17.03 -11.33
C ALA A 589 13.73 -17.94 -11.52
N ASN A 590 13.50 -19.25 -11.62
CA ASN A 590 14.56 -20.24 -11.75
C ASN A 590 15.25 -20.24 -13.13
N THR A 591 14.62 -19.71 -14.18
CA THR A 591 15.19 -19.75 -15.56
C THR A 591 15.68 -18.40 -16.09
N ARG A 592 15.18 -17.28 -15.55
CA ARG A 592 15.43 -15.93 -16.07
C ARG A 592 15.98 -14.95 -15.03
N GLN A 593 16.26 -15.40 -13.80
CA GLN A 593 16.86 -14.60 -12.71
C GLN A 593 16.05 -13.36 -12.28
N ALA A 594 14.80 -13.22 -12.71
CA ALA A 594 13.92 -12.14 -12.28
C ALA A 594 13.61 -12.24 -10.79
N LYS A 595 13.61 -11.09 -10.12
CA LYS A 595 13.23 -10.97 -8.71
C LYS A 595 11.75 -10.62 -8.60
N PHE A 596 11.12 -11.03 -7.51
CA PHE A 596 9.71 -10.76 -7.30
C PHE A 596 9.50 -9.92 -6.05
N TRP A 597 8.64 -8.93 -6.16
CA TRP A 597 8.06 -8.21 -5.03
C TRP A 597 6.56 -8.46 -5.00
N THR A 598 5.89 -8.13 -3.89
CA THR A 598 4.43 -8.17 -3.83
C THR A 598 3.86 -6.80 -3.49
N TYR A 599 2.66 -6.53 -3.97
CA TYR A 599 1.87 -5.38 -3.51
C TYR A 599 0.46 -5.80 -3.16
N VAL A 600 -0.20 -4.95 -2.39
CA VAL A 600 -1.63 -5.06 -2.10
C VAL A 600 -2.39 -3.87 -2.68
N GLY A 601 -3.54 -4.15 -3.28
CA GLY A 601 -4.47 -3.15 -3.82
C GLY A 601 -5.71 -3.79 -4.45
N GLY A 602 -6.87 -3.14 -4.32
CA GLY A 602 -7.98 -3.32 -5.25
C GLY A 602 -8.83 -4.61 -5.18
N GLY A 603 -8.79 -5.44 -4.12
CA GLY A 603 -9.86 -6.46 -3.94
C GLY A 603 -9.54 -7.78 -3.24
N GLY A 604 -8.28 -8.13 -3.02
CA GLY A 604 -7.90 -9.44 -2.47
C GLY A 604 -7.86 -9.49 -0.94
N TYR A 605 -9.00 -9.47 -0.24
CA TYR A 605 -9.00 -9.25 1.23
C TYR A 605 -9.20 -10.49 2.11
N TYR A 606 -9.62 -11.62 1.54
CA TYR A 606 -9.73 -12.87 2.31
C TYR A 606 -9.48 -14.08 1.40
N PRO A 607 -8.71 -15.10 1.83
CA PRO A 607 -8.03 -15.24 3.13
C PRO A 607 -6.58 -14.68 3.18
N PHE A 608 -6.20 -13.77 2.28
CA PHE A 608 -4.84 -13.23 2.17
C PHE A 608 -4.51 -12.19 3.26
N ALA A 609 -3.27 -12.19 3.71
CA ALA A 609 -2.75 -11.13 4.57
C ALA A 609 -2.76 -9.79 3.82
N ASN A 610 -3.08 -8.71 4.51
CA ASN A 610 -3.06 -7.36 3.96
C ASN A 610 -2.91 -6.34 5.10
N PHE A 611 -2.38 -5.16 4.79
CA PHE A 611 -2.28 -4.05 5.76
C PHE A 611 -3.17 -2.85 5.39
N GLU A 612 -3.86 -2.87 4.25
CA GLU A 612 -4.71 -1.74 3.82
C GLU A 612 -5.94 -1.57 4.70
N ARG A 613 -6.52 -2.67 5.21
CA ARG A 613 -7.79 -2.63 5.93
C ARG A 613 -7.57 -2.29 7.41
N VAL A 614 -8.35 -1.32 7.91
CA VAL A 614 -8.38 -1.01 9.35
C VAL A 614 -9.26 -1.98 10.12
N ASP A 615 -10.28 -2.54 9.47
CA ASP A 615 -11.37 -3.36 10.02
C ASP A 615 -11.09 -4.87 9.91
N GLN A 616 -9.83 -5.26 10.01
CA GLN A 616 -9.37 -6.66 10.02
C GLN A 616 -8.51 -6.93 11.26
N PRO A 617 -8.31 -8.22 11.64
CA PRO A 617 -7.39 -8.55 12.71
C PRO A 617 -5.98 -8.01 12.41
N ARG A 618 -5.40 -7.26 13.35
CA ARG A 618 -4.15 -6.52 13.12
C ARG A 618 -2.97 -7.40 12.71
N ILE A 619 -2.95 -8.67 13.15
CA ILE A 619 -1.93 -9.65 12.75
C ILE A 619 -1.81 -9.81 11.23
N TYR A 620 -2.87 -9.56 10.46
CA TYR A 620 -2.84 -9.63 8.99
C TYR A 620 -1.92 -8.55 8.39
N SER A 621 -1.79 -7.40 9.06
CA SER A 621 -0.91 -6.31 8.63
C SER A 621 0.57 -6.66 8.83
N ARG A 622 0.90 -7.38 9.92
CA ARG A 622 2.24 -7.95 10.16
C ARG A 622 2.53 -9.12 9.23
N ALA A 623 1.55 -10.00 9.06
CA ALA A 623 1.68 -11.24 8.28
C ALA A 623 1.88 -11.06 6.78
N PHE A 624 1.50 -9.91 6.22
CA PHE A 624 1.73 -9.60 4.80
C PHE A 624 3.22 -9.72 4.45
N PHE A 625 4.11 -9.32 5.36
CA PHE A 625 5.56 -9.33 5.12
C PHE A 625 6.17 -10.73 5.24
N TRP A 626 5.51 -11.66 5.95
CA TRP A 626 5.95 -13.06 6.03
C TRP A 626 5.80 -13.83 4.71
N GLU A 627 5.26 -13.21 3.64
CA GLU A 627 5.30 -13.77 2.30
C GLU A 627 6.73 -14.06 1.83
N ALA A 628 7.68 -13.17 2.12
CA ALA A 628 9.10 -13.38 1.81
C ALA A 628 9.74 -14.48 2.69
N ILE A 629 9.18 -14.76 3.87
CA ILE A 629 9.56 -15.93 4.67
C ILE A 629 9.05 -17.21 4.00
N ALA A 630 7.85 -17.22 3.42
CA ALA A 630 7.30 -18.40 2.75
C ALA A 630 7.93 -18.66 1.37
N PHE A 631 8.40 -17.63 0.68
CA PHE A 631 8.85 -17.71 -0.71
C PHE A 631 10.20 -17.00 -0.90
N ASP A 632 11.28 -17.78 -1.07
CA ASP A 632 12.65 -17.25 -1.19
C ASP A 632 12.87 -16.34 -2.43
N HIS A 633 11.97 -16.36 -3.42
CA HIS A 633 12.04 -15.51 -4.60
C HIS A 633 11.37 -14.13 -4.41
N ILE A 634 10.67 -13.92 -3.30
CA ILE A 634 10.07 -12.63 -2.93
C ILE A 634 11.09 -11.85 -2.10
N GLU A 635 11.60 -10.75 -2.65
CA GLU A 635 12.70 -9.97 -2.06
C GLU A 635 12.31 -8.54 -1.68
N GLY A 636 11.02 -8.20 -1.69
CA GLY A 636 10.57 -6.85 -1.34
C GLY A 636 9.08 -6.66 -1.52
N PHE A 637 8.62 -5.43 -1.27
CA PHE A 637 7.22 -5.07 -1.48
C PHE A 637 7.04 -3.68 -2.07
N LEU A 638 5.89 -3.45 -2.67
CA LEU A 638 5.46 -2.15 -3.14
C LEU A 638 4.13 -1.80 -2.47
N TYR A 639 3.94 -0.52 -2.19
CA TYR A 639 2.63 0.00 -1.86
C TYR A 639 2.31 1.24 -2.64
N TRP A 640 1.13 1.27 -3.28
CA TRP A 640 0.81 2.28 -4.26
C TRP A 640 0.61 3.67 -3.64
N HIS A 641 0.08 3.77 -2.41
CA HIS A 641 -0.13 5.06 -1.74
C HIS A 641 -0.28 4.96 -0.22
N ILE A 642 0.59 5.63 0.54
CA ILE A 642 0.69 5.46 2.00
C ILE A 642 -0.16 6.44 2.84
N HIS A 643 -0.54 7.61 2.30
CA HIS A 643 -1.21 8.70 3.06
C HIS A 643 -2.37 9.41 2.32
N TYR A 644 -3.41 8.65 1.94
CA TYR A 644 -4.49 9.07 1.03
C TYR A 644 -5.57 9.91 1.71
N TRP A 645 -5.29 11.20 1.90
CA TRP A 645 -6.16 12.09 2.67
C TRP A 645 -7.25 12.81 1.85
N ARG A 646 -7.36 12.53 0.54
CA ARG A 646 -8.19 13.34 -0.39
C ARG A 646 -9.67 13.42 0.00
N ASN A 647 -10.20 12.41 0.70
CA ASN A 647 -11.61 12.38 1.11
C ASN A 647 -11.89 13.28 2.33
N ASN A 648 -10.83 13.77 2.98
CA ASN A 648 -10.88 14.44 4.27
C ASN A 648 -10.29 15.86 4.23
N THR A 649 -9.96 16.39 3.05
CA THR A 649 -9.30 17.71 2.92
C THR A 649 -10.10 18.87 3.52
N ALA A 650 -11.42 18.73 3.63
CA ALA A 650 -12.28 19.71 4.33
C ALA A 650 -11.97 19.83 5.84
N LEU A 651 -11.38 18.79 6.44
CA LEU A 651 -10.96 18.77 7.84
C LEU A 651 -9.60 19.46 8.07
N SER A 652 -8.87 19.82 7.00
CA SER A 652 -7.52 20.43 7.10
C SER A 652 -7.47 21.76 7.85
N GLN A 653 -8.60 22.47 7.94
CA GLN A 653 -8.70 23.76 8.64
C GLN A 653 -9.04 23.60 10.13
N MET A 654 -9.29 22.37 10.59
CA MET A 654 -9.57 22.11 12.00
C MET A 654 -8.26 22.08 12.78
N GLU A 655 -8.15 22.96 13.77
CA GLU A 655 -7.04 22.93 14.73
C GLU A 655 -7.01 21.59 15.48
N ASP A 656 -8.21 21.12 15.86
CA ASP A 656 -8.45 19.88 16.58
C ASP A 656 -9.25 18.90 15.70
N LEU A 657 -8.55 17.98 15.03
CA LEU A 657 -9.18 16.94 14.22
C LEU A 657 -10.07 16.03 15.07
N ASP A 658 -11.37 16.07 14.79
CA ASP A 658 -12.33 15.08 15.28
C ASP A 658 -12.26 13.83 14.39
N TRP A 659 -11.58 12.79 14.88
CA TRP A 659 -11.41 11.52 14.18
C TRP A 659 -12.73 10.78 13.92
N THR A 660 -13.83 11.15 14.59
CA THR A 660 -15.15 10.60 14.31
C THR A 660 -15.72 11.09 12.98
N LEU A 661 -15.21 12.22 12.46
CA LEU A 661 -15.57 12.79 11.15
C LEU A 661 -14.67 12.28 10.01
N TRP A 662 -13.58 11.58 10.34
CA TRP A 662 -12.68 11.05 9.34
C TRP A 662 -13.40 10.00 8.49
N ASN A 663 -13.40 10.18 7.17
CA ASN A 663 -13.85 9.17 6.22
C ASN A 663 -12.67 8.24 5.87
N PRO A 664 -12.65 6.99 6.39
CA PRO A 664 -11.55 6.07 6.13
C PRO A 664 -11.67 5.33 4.80
N THR A 665 -12.67 5.62 3.96
CA THR A 665 -12.97 4.80 2.79
C THR A 665 -12.09 5.07 1.58
N HIS A 666 -11.81 4.02 0.82
CA HIS A 666 -11.48 4.11 -0.60
C HIS A 666 -12.25 3.01 -1.35
N GLY A 667 -13.16 3.43 -2.24
CA GLY A 667 -14.20 2.54 -2.75
C GLY A 667 -15.05 2.02 -1.58
N ASP A 668 -15.28 0.71 -1.53
CA ASP A 668 -16.13 0.06 -0.51
C ASP A 668 -15.36 -0.41 0.74
N ASN A 669 -14.12 0.04 0.92
CA ASN A 669 -13.17 -0.53 1.89
C ASN A 669 -12.70 0.53 2.90
N ASN A 670 -12.75 0.21 4.21
CA ASN A 670 -12.22 1.07 5.27
C ASN A 670 -10.70 0.91 5.42
N GLY A 671 -9.99 2.04 5.56
CA GLY A 671 -8.56 2.12 5.89
C GLY A 671 -7.61 2.17 4.68
N MET A 672 -8.10 1.88 3.48
CA MET A 672 -7.27 1.74 2.29
C MET A 672 -6.51 3.05 2.00
N SER A 673 -5.18 2.92 1.93
CA SER A 673 -4.22 3.98 1.60
C SER A 673 -4.00 5.10 2.62
N ALA A 674 -4.63 5.08 3.80
CA ALA A 674 -4.32 6.00 4.90
C ALA A 674 -3.60 5.25 6.03
N ILE A 675 -2.33 4.88 5.83
CA ILE A 675 -1.50 4.22 6.87
C ILE A 675 -0.87 5.26 7.80
N PHE A 676 -0.56 6.44 7.27
CA PHE A 676 -0.15 7.61 8.05
C PHE A 676 -1.21 8.70 7.90
N TYR A 677 -1.52 9.35 9.02
CA TYR A 677 -2.56 10.35 9.16
C TYR A 677 -1.97 11.75 9.30
N PRO A 678 -2.69 12.80 8.88
CA PRO A 678 -2.22 14.16 9.08
C PRO A 678 -2.28 14.54 10.57
N GLY A 679 -1.32 15.32 11.03
CA GLY A 679 -1.22 15.80 12.39
C GLY A 679 -1.15 17.33 12.47
N ARG A 680 -1.15 17.86 13.70
CA ARG A 680 -1.01 19.30 13.93
C ARG A 680 0.44 19.73 13.74
N ASN A 681 0.71 21.02 13.60
CA ASN A 681 2.06 21.58 13.56
C ASN A 681 2.98 20.84 12.58
N ASN A 682 2.47 20.58 11.38
CA ASN A 682 3.18 19.90 10.30
C ASN A 682 3.66 18.47 10.66
N GLN A 683 3.09 17.86 11.71
CA GLN A 683 3.39 16.49 12.10
C GLN A 683 2.56 15.48 11.31
N VAL A 684 2.98 14.22 11.36
CA VAL A 684 2.22 13.10 10.80
C VAL A 684 2.14 12.00 11.84
N TYR A 685 0.95 11.44 11.99
CA TYR A 685 0.69 10.39 12.97
C TYR A 685 0.71 9.02 12.28
N PRO A 686 1.54 8.07 12.75
CA PRO A 686 1.49 6.70 12.28
C PRO A 686 0.18 6.02 12.70
N SER A 687 -0.05 4.82 12.18
CA SER A 687 -1.14 3.96 12.63
C SER A 687 -0.62 2.75 13.41
N LEU A 688 -1.53 2.06 14.11
CA LEU A 688 -1.28 0.71 14.61
C LEU A 688 -0.94 -0.25 13.47
N ARG A 689 -1.48 -0.04 12.26
CA ARG A 689 -1.07 -0.77 11.05
C ARG A 689 0.37 -0.48 10.67
N ALA A 690 0.82 0.78 10.71
CA ALA A 690 2.21 1.13 10.46
C ALA A 690 3.16 0.40 11.43
N SER A 691 2.79 0.33 12.71
CA SER A 691 3.56 -0.42 13.71
C SER A 691 3.61 -1.92 13.40
N ALA A 692 2.46 -2.52 13.08
CA ALA A 692 2.41 -3.92 12.66
C ALA A 692 3.19 -4.18 11.36
N MET A 693 3.21 -3.21 10.42
CA MET A 693 4.01 -3.30 9.20
C MET A 693 5.50 -3.27 9.50
N ARG A 694 5.97 -2.35 10.36
CA ARG A 694 7.36 -2.31 10.81
C ARG A 694 7.77 -3.65 11.41
N ASP A 695 6.98 -4.16 12.37
CA ASP A 695 7.31 -5.42 13.04
C ASP A 695 7.36 -6.60 12.05
N GLY A 696 6.49 -6.63 11.04
CA GLY A 696 6.47 -7.69 10.02
C GLY A 696 7.64 -7.62 9.05
N ILE A 697 8.06 -6.39 8.71
CA ILE A 697 9.29 -6.15 7.95
C ILE A 697 10.49 -6.64 8.78
N GLU A 698 10.58 -6.26 10.06
CA GLU A 698 11.67 -6.65 10.95
C GLU A 698 11.70 -8.17 11.20
N ASP A 699 10.56 -8.85 11.34
CA ASP A 699 10.48 -10.32 11.37
C ASP A 699 11.14 -10.96 10.14
N THR A 700 10.89 -10.38 8.96
CA THR A 700 11.45 -10.84 7.69
C THR A 700 12.95 -10.58 7.62
N GLU A 701 13.40 -9.41 8.05
CA GLU A 701 14.83 -9.06 8.14
C GLU A 701 15.58 -10.00 9.09
N LEU A 702 14.99 -10.34 10.24
CA LEU A 702 15.51 -11.33 11.19
C LEU A 702 15.58 -12.73 10.56
N PHE A 703 14.52 -13.15 9.85
CA PHE A 703 14.48 -14.46 9.21
C PHE A 703 15.56 -14.60 8.13
N LEU A 704 15.71 -13.60 7.26
CA LEU A 704 16.75 -13.56 6.23
C LEU A 704 18.16 -13.55 6.84
N LEU A 705 18.34 -12.85 7.97
CA LEU A 705 19.60 -12.87 8.71
C LEU A 705 19.91 -14.26 9.26
N ALA A 706 18.90 -14.96 9.81
CA ALA A 706 19.06 -16.32 10.30
C ALA A 706 19.41 -17.27 9.15
N GLN A 707 18.69 -17.17 8.03
CA GLN A 707 18.94 -17.95 6.81
C GLN A 707 20.38 -17.81 6.31
N ALA A 708 20.95 -16.60 6.38
CA ALA A 708 22.34 -16.35 5.98
C ALA A 708 23.38 -16.91 6.97
N ARG A 709 23.00 -17.17 8.23
CA ARG A 709 23.93 -17.58 9.32
C ARG A 709 23.85 -19.05 9.69
N VAL A 710 22.71 -19.72 9.52
CA VAL A 710 22.57 -21.14 9.85
C VAL A 710 23.49 -22.01 8.99
N GLN A 711 24.23 -22.92 9.62
CA GLN A 711 25.17 -23.83 8.93
C GLN A 711 24.89 -25.30 9.23
N SER A 712 24.43 -25.63 10.44
CA SER A 712 24.16 -27.01 10.84
C SER A 712 22.80 -27.50 10.35
N GLU A 713 22.66 -28.81 10.11
CA GLU A 713 21.38 -29.42 9.73
C GLU A 713 20.30 -29.21 10.80
N GLU A 714 20.68 -29.20 12.09
CA GLU A 714 19.77 -28.93 13.21
C GLU A 714 19.22 -27.50 13.16
N ASP A 715 20.09 -26.51 12.95
CA ASP A 715 19.70 -25.10 12.88
C ASP A 715 18.86 -24.81 11.63
N GLN A 716 19.17 -25.48 10.51
CA GLN A 716 18.37 -25.40 9.29
C GLN A 716 16.97 -26.02 9.48
N ALA A 717 16.87 -27.16 10.19
CA ALA A 717 15.60 -27.78 10.50
C ALA A 717 14.74 -26.91 11.43
N GLU A 718 15.35 -26.25 12.42
CA GLU A 718 14.66 -25.30 13.30
C GLU A 718 14.19 -24.06 12.53
N LEU A 719 15.04 -23.49 11.66
CA LEU A 719 14.66 -22.37 10.81
C LEU A 719 13.48 -22.72 9.89
N GLU A 720 13.46 -23.93 9.32
CA GLU A 720 12.35 -24.38 8.46
C GLU A 720 11.07 -24.61 9.27
N ALA A 721 11.17 -25.13 10.50
CA ALA A 721 10.02 -25.22 11.40
C ALA A 721 9.46 -23.84 11.77
N ILE A 722 10.34 -22.85 12.00
CA ILE A 722 9.95 -21.46 12.22
C ILE A 722 9.27 -20.89 10.96
N ARG A 723 9.86 -21.10 9.78
CA ARG A 723 9.29 -20.69 8.48
C ARG A 723 7.86 -21.18 8.33
N HIS A 724 7.64 -22.49 8.48
CA HIS A 724 6.32 -23.12 8.37
C HIS A 724 5.33 -22.72 9.45
N GLY A 725 5.81 -22.24 10.60
CA GLY A 725 4.98 -21.65 11.65
C GLY A 725 4.51 -20.25 11.29
N PHE A 726 5.40 -19.39 10.81
CA PHE A 726 5.04 -18.04 10.36
C PHE A 726 4.12 -18.07 9.14
N SER A 727 4.56 -18.72 8.07
CA SER A 727 3.84 -18.73 6.80
C SER A 727 4.24 -19.90 5.91
N ARG A 728 3.24 -20.58 5.34
CA ARG A 728 3.41 -21.62 4.31
C ARG A 728 2.96 -21.12 2.94
N SER A 729 2.16 -20.05 2.90
CA SER A 729 1.76 -19.35 1.68
C SER A 729 1.13 -18.00 2.02
N MET A 730 0.85 -17.18 1.00
CA MET A 730 0.22 -15.85 1.13
C MET A 730 -1.16 -15.86 1.84
N SER A 731 -1.80 -17.02 1.93
CA SER A 731 -3.10 -17.19 2.60
C SER A 731 -3.07 -18.17 3.79
N VAL A 732 -1.93 -18.81 4.04
CA VAL A 732 -1.74 -19.80 5.10
C VAL A 732 -0.57 -19.34 5.96
N PHE A 733 -0.90 -18.54 6.96
CA PHE A 733 0.05 -17.89 7.88
C PHE A 733 -0.49 -17.94 9.32
N CYS A 734 0.39 -17.68 10.29
CA CYS A 734 0.05 -17.63 11.70
C CYS A 734 -1.00 -16.54 11.98
N LYS A 735 -2.13 -16.93 12.59
CA LYS A 735 -3.23 -16.01 12.94
C LYS A 735 -3.41 -15.83 14.44
N ASP A 736 -2.62 -16.54 15.24
CA ASP A 736 -2.63 -16.48 16.69
C ASP A 736 -1.46 -15.65 17.19
N ILE A 737 -1.75 -14.65 18.01
CA ILE A 737 -0.73 -13.70 18.50
C ILE A 737 0.28 -14.41 19.41
N ALA A 738 -0.16 -15.34 20.27
CA ALA A 738 0.73 -16.01 21.20
C ALA A 738 1.64 -17.02 20.48
N GLU A 739 1.13 -17.71 19.47
CA GLU A 739 1.94 -18.58 18.59
C GLU A 739 2.98 -17.75 17.82
N MET A 740 2.60 -16.60 17.26
CA MET A 740 3.52 -15.69 16.59
C MET A 740 4.63 -15.21 17.53
N GLU A 741 4.28 -14.74 18.74
CA GLU A 741 5.26 -14.32 19.75
C GLU A 741 6.22 -15.47 20.11
N MET A 742 5.73 -16.71 20.22
CA MET A 742 6.56 -17.89 20.44
C MET A 742 7.51 -18.17 19.26
N LEU A 743 7.03 -18.11 18.01
CA LEU A 743 7.84 -18.31 16.81
C LEU A 743 8.94 -17.26 16.68
N ARG A 744 8.60 -16.00 16.95
CA ARG A 744 9.57 -14.90 16.97
C ARG A 744 10.63 -15.12 18.05
N ASN A 745 10.26 -15.53 19.26
CA ASN A 745 11.23 -15.82 20.32
C ASN A 745 12.18 -16.97 19.93
N ARG A 746 11.68 -18.03 19.29
CA ARG A 746 12.50 -19.11 18.74
C ARG A 746 13.49 -18.61 17.69
N LEU A 747 13.05 -17.70 16.81
CA LEU A 747 13.92 -17.07 15.80
C LEU A 747 15.04 -16.24 16.45
N LEU A 748 14.72 -15.45 17.48
CA LEU A 748 15.73 -14.69 18.23
C LEU A 748 16.71 -15.61 18.96
N ASP A 749 16.23 -16.70 19.56
CA ASP A 749 17.09 -17.69 20.24
C ASP A 749 18.02 -18.41 19.25
N LEU A 750 17.52 -18.75 18.07
CA LEU A 750 18.33 -19.31 16.99
C LEU A 750 19.41 -18.32 16.54
N LEU A 751 19.04 -17.05 16.32
CA LEU A 751 20.00 -16.00 15.96
C LEU A 751 21.06 -15.78 17.04
N GLU A 752 20.68 -15.74 18.32
CA GLU A 752 21.60 -15.70 19.45
C GLU A 752 22.59 -16.87 19.43
N LYS A 753 22.11 -18.09 19.13
CA LYS A 753 22.95 -19.29 19.03
C LYS A 753 23.96 -19.17 17.89
N VAL A 754 23.52 -18.80 16.68
CA VAL A 754 24.38 -18.75 15.48
C VAL A 754 25.20 -17.47 15.35
N SER A 755 24.97 -16.48 16.21
CA SER A 755 25.77 -15.23 16.27
C SER A 755 26.88 -15.28 17.31
N ARG A 756 26.98 -16.36 18.10
CA ARG A 756 28.12 -16.59 18.99
C ARG A 756 29.37 -16.91 18.15
N PRO A 757 30.52 -16.32 18.48
CA PRO A 757 31.75 -16.46 17.72
C PRO A 757 32.29 -17.90 17.67
#